data_AF-A0AAU7PTM8-F1
#
_entry.id   AF-A0AAU7PTM8-F1
#
_cell.length_a   1.000
_cell.length_b   1.000
_cell.length_c   1.000
_cell.angle_alpha   90.00
_cell.angle_beta   90.00
_cell.angle_gamma   90.00
#
_symmetry.space_group_name_H-M   'P 1'
#
loop_
_entity.id
_entity.type
_entity.pdbx_description
1 polymer ?
#
loop_
_entity_poly.entity_id
_entity_poly.type
_entity_poly.pdbx_seq_one_letter_code
_entity_poly.pdbx_strand_id
1 'polypeptide(L)'
;MDKKVGVRLSKVRFLYYGLGVLIGCFVLWISLSEGKRLHFLDMEIMPSDQKFVINVGANGGNVDVFTAVKGVHVAVSNTGKSEEQQTRLTIEGNIRKKISDSTPIHLWLLGLDNTEKWQWEILSSEGLSSIRCSEGGMANIRAYLYPYVVAIFGILGAFPFFKNNKKKRDHAKEILLEFMDYPENQAAFEAGKRWFLIHDRRRYWNRCLIVFFVCGLSLYVLQEYLYRWVFLNSADRIRTVLIFTLVIVSLGVVLEVYWAIKHIEVLTRENRPLTAAAAFLMEASYGSYRYQSYYKIQVHNAAVGLSRAGRYDQALRLADYGWKGVQEKKMMQLFHSNILQACFLGLGRGEEAEAEFAYQKQLVNNYPKLKKKGEAVLLLTEIRKAYMDRKFGQAEAYVNVYYDRYPDAFHRIPLMPIQMKVHVQAGETEKAKDICNNLLSYSPENIAVREAMRYGSCTYLESPDFLKDKAGLVCRIVLTGVLCICTVVFGGDMLMGTYSGASETRAYEETEAEKLISQTSDTAKAEEESMETEVSETEQEPAFQASDSQAPGFELVLPEDWNGLAVRKEFEGGCSYHQKKSYDLMGDGVLFYIQTYSDCSYVNLPDYEVWGYDGPYVYVMSRPTDVTFYMEDSAIREEYNKMQSETGQIRDAFRIQSDTAKYDGAEFVFPNSSHSRLQEQDLWNLSAGQQRIAKNEIYARHGRRFADQELKRYFNQCSWYEGTIAPEDFEENMLNETERFNISLIQKQQQNME
;
A
#
# COMPACT_ATOMS: atom_id res chain seq x y z
N MET A 1 40.33 5.68 12.68
CA MET A 1 39.29 4.68 12.33
C MET A 1 38.13 5.42 11.70
N ASP A 2 38.27 5.75 10.41
CA ASP A 2 37.23 6.42 9.60
C ASP A 2 36.46 5.40 8.76
N LYS A 3 35.70 4.49 9.40
CA LYS A 3 34.70 3.70 8.67
C LYS A 3 33.34 4.36 8.81
N LYS A 4 33.06 5.34 7.95
CA LYS A 4 31.69 5.78 7.60
C LYS A 4 30.96 4.65 6.86
N VAL A 5 30.72 3.51 7.51
CA VAL A 5 29.77 2.51 7.03
C VAL A 5 28.42 2.80 7.67
N GLY A 6 27.85 3.94 7.31
CA GLY A 6 26.50 4.31 7.72
C GLY A 6 25.49 3.59 6.84
N VAL A 7 24.55 2.84 7.44
CA VAL A 7 23.32 2.46 6.75
C VAL A 7 22.61 3.75 6.36
N ARG A 8 22.66 4.13 5.08
CA ARG A 8 21.95 5.32 4.58
C ARG A 8 20.45 5.05 4.67
N LEU A 9 19.81 5.72 5.61
CA LEU A 9 18.38 5.58 5.87
C LEU A 9 17.56 6.13 4.70
N SER A 10 16.31 5.71 4.62
CA SER A 10 15.41 6.15 3.57
C SER A 10 15.21 7.67 3.57
N LYS A 11 15.31 8.30 2.39
CA LYS A 11 14.96 9.72 2.22
C LYS A 11 13.48 10.01 2.50
N VAL A 12 12.60 8.99 2.44
CA VAL A 12 11.17 9.10 2.76
C VAL A 12 10.93 9.59 4.19
N ARG A 13 11.90 9.38 5.10
CA ARG A 13 11.86 9.97 6.44
C ARG A 13 11.75 11.49 6.39
N PHE A 14 12.52 12.14 5.52
CA PHE A 14 12.47 13.59 5.33
C PHE A 14 11.17 14.05 4.67
N LEU A 15 10.59 13.25 3.78
CA LEU A 15 9.27 13.55 3.21
C LEU A 15 8.20 13.59 4.30
N TYR A 16 8.18 12.63 5.23
CA TYR A 16 7.27 12.64 6.37
C TYR A 16 7.42 13.91 7.23
N TYR A 17 8.65 14.26 7.59
CA TYR A 17 8.91 15.46 8.40
C TYR A 17 8.58 16.75 7.63
N GLY A 18 8.93 16.82 6.34
CA GLY A 18 8.64 17.95 5.46
C GLY A 18 7.13 18.14 5.25
N LEU A 19 6.39 17.05 5.05
CA LEU A 19 4.93 17.09 4.94
C LEU A 19 4.30 17.64 6.23
N GLY A 20 4.78 17.22 7.40
CA GLY A 20 4.32 17.77 8.68
C GLY A 20 4.56 19.28 8.81
N VAL A 21 5.73 19.77 8.37
CA VAL A 21 6.05 21.21 8.37
C VAL A 21 5.17 21.97 7.37
N LEU A 22 5.03 21.47 6.15
CA LEU A 22 4.20 22.08 5.11
C LEU A 22 2.74 22.20 5.53
N ILE A 23 2.19 21.14 6.14
CA ILE A 23 0.83 21.16 6.70
C ILE A 23 0.73 22.21 7.81
N GLY A 24 1.72 22.28 8.71
CA GLY A 24 1.76 23.31 9.74
C GLY A 24 1.76 24.73 9.17
N CYS A 25 2.57 24.99 8.12
CA CYS A 25 2.60 26.26 7.42
C CYS A 25 1.28 26.57 6.70
N PHE A 26 0.67 25.58 6.05
CA PHE A 26 -0.60 25.74 5.34
C PHE A 26 -1.75 26.08 6.31
N VAL A 27 -1.83 25.38 7.44
CA VAL A 27 -2.80 25.67 8.51
C VAL A 27 -2.58 27.09 9.06
N LEU A 28 -1.33 27.50 9.27
CA LEU A 28 -1.00 28.86 9.70
C LEU A 28 -1.40 29.91 8.66
N TRP A 29 -1.16 29.64 7.38
CA TRP A 29 -1.56 30.54 6.29
C TRP A 29 -3.08 30.69 6.20
N ILE A 30 -3.85 29.60 6.28
CA ILE A 30 -5.32 29.70 6.32
C ILE A 30 -5.78 30.49 7.55
N SER A 31 -5.12 30.31 8.70
CA SER A 31 -5.41 31.10 9.92
C SER A 31 -5.23 32.60 9.73
N LEU A 32 -4.35 33.02 8.81
CA LEU A 32 -4.01 34.41 8.55
C LEU A 32 -4.75 35.01 7.34
N SER A 33 -5.39 34.17 6.53
CA SER A 33 -6.21 34.63 5.39
C SER A 33 -7.46 35.40 5.85
N GLU A 34 -7.83 36.48 5.13
CA GLU A 34 -9.08 37.21 5.38
C GLU A 34 -10.28 36.30 5.06
N GLY A 35 -11.02 35.90 6.11
CA GLY A 35 -12.24 35.09 6.00
C GLY A 35 -13.51 35.95 6.01
N LYS A 36 -14.64 35.34 5.61
CA LYS A 36 -15.97 35.93 5.74
C LYS A 36 -16.20 36.43 7.17
N ARG A 37 -16.80 37.62 7.30
CA ARG A 37 -17.18 38.21 8.57
C ARG A 37 -18.54 37.63 8.97
N LEU A 38 -18.71 37.43 10.27
CA LEU A 38 -20.00 37.06 10.83
C LEU A 38 -20.70 38.33 11.28
N HIS A 39 -21.90 38.53 10.76
CA HIS A 39 -22.80 39.59 11.17
C HIS A 39 -23.99 38.96 11.89
N PHE A 40 -24.38 39.50 13.03
CA PHE A 40 -25.50 38.98 13.79
C PHE A 40 -26.50 40.08 14.15
N LEU A 41 -27.76 39.69 14.27
CA LEU A 41 -28.85 40.48 14.82
C LEU A 41 -29.57 39.64 15.88
N ASP A 42 -29.45 40.03 17.14
CA ASP A 42 -30.25 39.49 18.24
C ASP A 42 -31.51 40.34 18.38
N MET A 43 -32.68 39.72 18.21
CA MET A 43 -33.98 40.34 18.38
C MET A 43 -34.66 39.75 19.60
N GLU A 44 -34.80 40.57 20.63
CA GLU A 44 -35.60 40.29 21.81
C GLU A 44 -37.05 40.72 21.53
N ILE A 45 -37.94 39.75 21.32
CA ILE A 45 -39.35 40.00 20.98
C ILE A 45 -40.28 39.64 22.14
N MET A 46 -41.30 40.48 22.33
CA MET A 46 -42.46 40.20 23.17
C MET A 46 -43.66 39.92 22.27
N PRO A 47 -44.15 38.68 22.18
CA PRO A 47 -45.33 38.36 21.38
C PRO A 47 -46.60 38.94 22.05
N SER A 48 -47.47 39.59 21.27
CA SER A 48 -48.83 39.94 21.70
C SER A 48 -49.83 38.82 21.39
N ASP A 49 -49.52 37.99 20.40
CA ASP A 49 -50.39 36.94 19.86
C ASP A 49 -49.69 35.58 19.79
N GLN A 50 -50.46 34.50 19.59
CA GLN A 50 -49.90 33.15 19.42
C GLN A 50 -49.11 33.00 18.10
N LYS A 51 -49.36 33.87 17.14
CA LYS A 51 -48.64 33.96 15.87
C LYS A 51 -48.05 35.36 15.70
N PHE A 52 -46.83 35.44 15.19
CA PHE A 52 -46.19 36.71 14.85
C PHE A 52 -45.50 36.61 13.50
N VAL A 53 -45.36 37.75 12.83
CA VAL A 53 -44.65 37.86 11.54
C VAL A 53 -43.67 39.03 11.62
N ILE A 54 -42.41 38.80 11.24
CA ILE A 54 -41.37 39.84 11.19
C ILE A 54 -40.74 39.81 9.81
N ASN A 55 -40.72 40.95 9.13
CA ASN A 55 -40.01 41.12 7.88
C ASN A 55 -38.68 41.82 8.15
N VAL A 56 -37.57 41.20 7.74
CA VAL A 56 -36.20 41.69 7.96
C VAL A 56 -35.48 41.80 6.62
N GLY A 57 -34.84 42.93 6.39
CA GLY A 57 -33.93 43.18 5.27
C GLY A 57 -32.47 43.11 5.72
N ALA A 58 -31.61 42.61 4.82
CA ALA A 58 -30.17 42.69 4.96
C ALA A 58 -29.53 43.12 3.64
N ASN A 59 -28.44 43.87 3.72
CA ASN A 59 -27.69 44.35 2.56
C ASN A 59 -26.71 43.32 1.96
N GLY A 60 -26.59 42.12 2.54
CA GLY A 60 -25.81 41.00 1.99
C GLY A 60 -26.66 39.77 1.64
N GLY A 61 -26.07 38.82 0.89
CA GLY A 61 -26.83 37.82 0.12
C GLY A 61 -27.19 36.49 0.82
N ASN A 62 -26.52 36.13 1.92
CA ASN A 62 -26.74 34.85 2.62
C ASN A 62 -27.02 35.09 4.11
N VAL A 63 -28.30 35.00 4.49
CA VAL A 63 -28.76 35.16 5.87
C VAL A 63 -29.52 33.92 6.31
N ASP A 64 -29.09 33.33 7.43
CA ASP A 64 -29.77 32.25 8.14
C ASP A 64 -30.46 32.80 9.39
N VAL A 65 -31.61 32.22 9.77
CA VAL A 65 -32.40 32.63 10.94
C VAL A 65 -32.44 31.48 11.96
N PHE A 66 -32.19 31.80 13.23
CA PHE A 66 -32.15 30.84 14.34
C PHE A 66 -33.00 31.29 15.52
N THR A 67 -33.56 30.31 16.24
CA THR A 67 -34.34 30.56 17.46
C THR A 67 -33.74 29.81 18.64
N ALA A 68 -33.58 30.50 19.77
CA ALA A 68 -32.93 29.92 20.95
C ALA A 68 -33.94 29.39 22.01
N VAL A 69 -35.24 29.49 21.76
CA VAL A 69 -36.27 29.31 22.81
C VAL A 69 -37.10 28.04 22.60
N LYS A 70 -37.06 27.14 23.60
CA LYS A 70 -37.91 25.93 23.65
C LYS A 70 -39.40 26.31 23.61
N GLY A 71 -40.13 25.84 22.60
CA GLY A 71 -41.59 25.97 22.50
C GLY A 71 -42.10 26.97 21.45
N VAL A 72 -41.20 27.62 20.72
CA VAL A 72 -41.52 28.50 19.59
C VAL A 72 -41.13 27.80 18.30
N HIS A 73 -42.09 27.59 17.39
CA HIS A 73 -41.81 27.13 16.04
C HIS A 73 -41.74 28.34 15.11
N VAL A 74 -40.65 28.49 14.38
CA VAL A 74 -40.47 29.59 13.43
C VAL A 74 -40.26 29.01 12.04
N ALA A 75 -41.09 29.46 11.09
CA ALA A 75 -40.93 29.25 9.67
C ALA A 75 -40.33 30.50 9.04
N VAL A 76 -39.44 30.33 8.06
CA VAL A 76 -38.73 31.42 7.42
C VAL A 76 -38.89 31.26 5.92
N SER A 77 -39.39 32.29 5.25
CA SER A 77 -39.51 32.33 3.80
C SER A 77 -38.67 33.48 3.25
N ASN A 78 -37.90 33.20 2.19
CA ASN A 78 -37.17 34.22 1.45
C ASN A 78 -38.14 34.89 0.48
N THR A 79 -38.34 36.20 0.63
CA THR A 79 -39.38 36.95 -0.09
C THR A 79 -38.82 37.84 -1.21
N GLY A 80 -37.53 37.71 -1.55
CA GLY A 80 -36.93 38.29 -2.77
C GLY A 80 -35.72 39.18 -2.54
N LYS A 81 -35.24 39.83 -3.62
CA LYS A 81 -34.12 40.79 -3.66
C LYS A 81 -34.60 42.17 -4.14
N SER A 82 -34.04 43.25 -3.60
CA SER A 82 -34.26 44.64 -4.02
C SER A 82 -32.92 45.32 -4.39
N GLU A 83 -32.93 46.42 -5.15
CA GLU A 83 -31.72 47.18 -5.52
C GLU A 83 -30.98 47.76 -4.29
N GLU A 84 -31.68 48.06 -3.19
CA GLU A 84 -31.10 48.58 -1.93
C GLU A 84 -30.88 47.50 -0.85
N GLN A 85 -31.56 46.35 -0.95
CA GLN A 85 -31.49 45.25 0.04
C GLN A 85 -31.32 43.91 -0.67
N GLN A 86 -30.14 43.30 -0.56
CA GLN A 86 -29.81 42.07 -1.28
C GLN A 86 -30.55 40.82 -0.78
N THR A 87 -31.13 40.84 0.43
CA THR A 87 -31.95 39.74 0.97
C THR A 87 -33.12 40.27 1.79
N ARG A 88 -34.34 39.77 1.53
CA ARG A 88 -35.53 39.97 2.39
C ARG A 88 -36.03 38.64 2.94
N LEU A 89 -36.28 38.62 4.24
CA LEU A 89 -36.74 37.45 4.98
C LEU A 89 -38.05 37.76 5.69
N THR A 90 -38.98 36.83 5.59
CA THR A 90 -40.22 36.82 6.38
C THR A 90 -40.11 35.70 7.40
N ILE A 91 -40.20 36.07 8.67
CA ILE A 91 -40.07 35.20 9.84
C ILE A 91 -41.45 35.06 10.46
N GLU A 92 -42.05 33.88 10.32
CA GLU A 92 -43.36 33.54 10.89
C GLU A 92 -43.19 32.65 12.11
N GLY A 93 -43.60 33.12 13.29
CA GLY A 93 -43.53 32.35 14.52
C GLY A 93 -44.89 31.87 15.01
N ASN A 94 -44.93 30.65 15.57
CA ASN A 94 -46.08 30.06 16.22
C ASN A 94 -45.70 29.49 17.60
N ILE A 95 -46.39 29.94 18.64
CA ILE A 95 -46.10 29.64 20.04
C ILE A 95 -47.05 28.54 20.54
N ARG A 96 -46.54 27.31 20.73
CA ARG A 96 -47.37 26.11 21.03
C ARG A 96 -47.84 25.98 22.49
N LYS A 97 -47.28 26.73 23.43
CA LYS A 97 -47.69 26.77 24.86
C LYS A 97 -47.81 28.23 25.31
N LYS A 98 -48.73 28.56 26.22
CA LYS A 98 -48.73 29.87 26.92
C LYS A 98 -47.38 30.05 27.64
N ILE A 99 -46.42 30.67 26.97
CA ILE A 99 -45.24 31.26 27.59
C ILE A 99 -45.81 32.33 28.54
N SER A 100 -45.33 32.45 29.78
CA SER A 100 -45.83 33.51 30.66
C SER A 100 -45.65 34.85 29.95
N ASP A 101 -46.66 35.74 30.03
CA ASP A 101 -46.80 37.01 29.28
C ASP A 101 -45.62 38.02 29.41
N SER A 102 -44.52 37.61 30.04
CA SER A 102 -43.35 38.39 30.41
C SER A 102 -42.01 37.73 30.01
N THR A 103 -41.99 36.65 29.23
CA THR A 103 -40.72 35.99 28.84
C THR A 103 -40.28 36.43 27.43
N PRO A 104 -39.15 37.14 27.29
CA PRO A 104 -38.63 37.54 25.98
C PRO A 104 -38.19 36.34 25.16
N ILE A 105 -38.62 36.34 23.90
CA ILE A 105 -38.13 35.37 22.92
C ILE A 105 -36.95 36.03 22.21
N HIS A 106 -35.79 35.37 22.26
CA HIS A 106 -34.63 35.79 21.49
C HIS A 106 -34.60 35.07 20.13
N LEU A 107 -34.59 35.86 19.06
CA LEU A 107 -34.39 35.41 17.68
C LEU A 107 -33.05 35.92 17.18
N TRP A 108 -32.22 35.03 16.66
CA TRP A 108 -30.86 35.34 16.23
C TRP A 108 -30.77 35.17 14.72
N LEU A 109 -30.49 36.25 13.99
CA LEU A 109 -30.17 36.19 12.57
C LEU A 109 -28.67 36.25 12.38
N LEU A 110 -28.14 35.45 11.46
CA LEU A 110 -26.72 35.39 11.13
C LEU A 110 -26.53 35.59 9.63
N GLY A 111 -25.70 36.55 9.26
CA GLY A 111 -25.22 36.78 7.90
C GLY A 111 -23.73 36.48 7.81
N LEU A 112 -23.31 35.73 6.78
CA LEU A 112 -21.90 35.37 6.58
C LEU A 112 -21.39 35.87 5.23
N ASP A 113 -20.72 37.01 5.23
CA ASP A 113 -20.30 37.72 4.02
C ASP A 113 -19.04 38.57 4.25
N ASN A 114 -18.47 39.11 3.18
CA ASN A 114 -17.31 40.01 3.21
C ASN A 114 -17.71 41.50 3.33
N THR A 115 -19.00 41.81 3.48
CA THR A 115 -19.51 43.19 3.52
C THR A 115 -19.01 43.94 4.75
N GLU A 116 -18.19 44.98 4.54
CA GLU A 116 -17.56 45.71 5.65
C GLU A 116 -18.56 46.54 6.48
N LYS A 117 -19.61 47.04 5.83
CA LYS A 117 -20.67 47.84 6.44
C LYS A 117 -22.00 47.11 6.34
N TRP A 118 -22.09 45.95 7.00
CA TRP A 118 -23.34 45.20 7.08
C TRP A 118 -24.41 46.00 7.84
N GLN A 119 -25.64 45.99 7.32
CA GLN A 119 -26.77 46.66 7.94
C GLN A 119 -27.99 45.75 7.95
N TRP A 120 -28.65 45.71 9.09
CA TRP A 120 -29.94 45.06 9.29
C TRP A 120 -31.05 46.10 9.28
N GLU A 121 -32.20 45.75 8.71
CA GLU A 121 -33.37 46.61 8.72
C GLU A 121 -34.63 45.81 9.05
N ILE A 122 -35.44 46.29 10.00
CA ILE A 122 -36.75 45.71 10.26
C ILE A 122 -37.76 46.43 9.34
N LEU A 123 -38.31 45.68 8.39
CA LEU A 123 -39.23 46.20 7.40
C LEU A 123 -40.65 46.32 7.97
N SER A 124 -41.11 45.30 8.69
CA SER A 124 -42.38 45.34 9.42
C SER A 124 -42.44 44.26 10.50
N SER A 125 -43.35 44.43 11.46
CA SER A 125 -43.61 43.44 12.50
C SER A 125 -45.10 43.42 12.87
N GLU A 126 -45.69 42.23 12.94
CA GLU A 126 -47.08 41.99 13.32
C GLU A 126 -47.16 40.94 14.43
N GLY A 127 -48.12 41.08 15.36
CA GLY A 127 -48.32 40.14 16.47
C GLY A 127 -47.30 40.27 17.61
N LEU A 128 -46.61 41.41 17.73
CA LEU A 128 -45.64 41.73 18.78
C LEU A 128 -46.05 42.97 19.59
N SER A 129 -45.83 42.95 20.91
CA SER A 129 -45.99 44.10 21.80
C SER A 129 -44.72 44.94 21.93
N SER A 130 -43.54 44.34 21.77
CA SER A 130 -42.28 45.07 21.61
C SER A 130 -41.20 44.23 20.93
N ILE A 131 -40.25 44.92 20.30
CA ILE A 131 -39.05 44.34 19.69
C ILE A 131 -37.85 45.20 20.07
N ARG A 132 -36.79 44.59 20.59
CA ARG A 132 -35.49 45.22 20.80
C ARG A 132 -34.45 44.48 19.98
N CYS A 133 -33.57 45.23 19.32
CA CYS A 133 -32.55 44.68 18.45
C CYS A 133 -31.16 45.08 18.93
N SER A 134 -30.25 44.13 18.91
CA SER A 134 -28.82 44.32 19.12
C SER A 134 -28.08 43.69 17.96
N GLU A 135 -27.36 44.51 17.20
CA GLU A 135 -26.53 44.04 16.09
C GLU A 135 -25.05 44.03 16.47
N GLY A 136 -24.27 43.20 15.79
CA GLY A 136 -22.83 43.19 15.94
C GLY A 136 -22.12 42.37 14.86
N GLY A 137 -20.80 42.42 14.89
CA GLY A 137 -19.96 41.68 13.95
C GLY A 137 -18.72 41.11 14.63
N MET A 138 -18.30 39.92 14.20
CA MET A 138 -17.03 39.33 14.59
C MET A 138 -16.09 39.24 13.40
N ALA A 139 -14.90 39.82 13.55
CA ALA A 139 -13.84 39.71 12.56
C ALA A 139 -13.27 38.28 12.53
N ASN A 140 -13.25 37.70 11.33
CA ASN A 140 -12.51 36.49 10.95
C ASN A 140 -12.61 35.30 11.92
N ILE A 141 -13.72 34.54 11.84
CA ILE A 141 -13.95 33.30 12.61
C ILE A 141 -12.76 32.32 12.53
N ARG A 142 -11.99 32.34 11.43
CA ARG A 142 -10.82 31.46 11.23
C ARG A 142 -9.72 31.71 12.27
N ALA A 143 -9.52 32.94 12.74
CA ALA A 143 -8.45 33.27 13.69
C ALA A 143 -8.57 32.51 15.03
N TYR A 144 -9.77 32.09 15.43
CA TYR A 144 -10.03 31.41 16.71
C TYR A 144 -9.93 29.87 16.64
N LEU A 145 -9.95 29.30 15.44
CA LEU A 145 -10.10 27.84 15.23
C LEU A 145 -8.82 27.14 14.79
N TYR A 146 -8.03 27.81 13.96
CA TYR A 146 -6.78 27.26 13.45
C TYR A 146 -5.67 27.08 14.51
N PRO A 147 -5.60 27.84 15.63
CA PRO A 147 -4.63 27.56 16.70
C PRO A 147 -4.81 26.17 17.34
N TYR A 148 -6.05 25.67 17.46
CA TYR A 148 -6.33 24.30 17.95
C TYR A 148 -5.83 23.24 16.98
N VAL A 149 -5.98 23.49 15.67
CA VAL A 149 -5.48 22.65 14.58
C VAL A 149 -3.95 22.61 14.59
N VAL A 150 -3.30 23.78 14.72
CA VAL A 150 -1.83 23.89 14.88
C VAL A 150 -1.35 23.15 16.12
N ALA A 151 -2.05 23.20 17.25
CA ALA A 151 -1.67 22.47 18.46
C ALA A 151 -1.75 20.95 18.28
N ILE A 152 -2.82 20.42 17.68
CA ILE A 152 -3.00 18.98 17.43
C ILE A 152 -1.95 18.46 16.43
N PHE A 153 -1.72 19.19 15.33
CA PHE A 153 -0.75 18.78 14.30
C PHE A 153 0.69 19.04 14.70
N GLY A 154 0.98 20.09 15.47
CA GLY A 154 2.28 20.31 16.11
C GLY A 154 2.61 19.19 17.09
N ILE A 155 1.63 18.70 17.86
CA ILE A 155 1.80 17.55 18.75
C ILE A 155 2.05 16.27 17.94
N LEU A 156 1.30 15.99 16.86
CA LEU A 156 1.47 14.78 16.03
C LEU A 156 2.77 14.78 15.19
N GLY A 157 3.19 15.95 14.68
CA GLY A 157 4.39 16.11 13.85
C GLY A 157 5.69 16.21 14.65
N ALA A 158 5.68 16.85 15.82
CA ALA A 158 6.86 16.97 16.69
C ALA A 158 7.03 15.80 17.67
N PHE A 159 6.00 14.98 17.89
CA PHE A 159 6.04 13.83 18.81
C PHE A 159 7.25 12.89 18.66
N PRO A 160 7.71 12.57 17.43
CA PRO A 160 8.84 11.65 17.25
C PRO A 160 10.17 12.16 17.81
N PHE A 161 10.30 13.46 18.11
CA PHE A 161 11.49 14.03 18.74
C PHE A 161 11.60 13.68 20.23
N PHE A 162 10.49 13.29 20.89
CA PHE A 162 10.49 13.02 22.31
C PHE A 162 10.69 11.52 22.62
N LYS A 163 11.84 11.26 23.27
CA LYS A 163 12.37 9.97 23.80
C LYS A 163 13.01 9.02 22.78
N ASN A 164 14.26 9.33 22.46
CA ASN A 164 15.21 8.42 21.82
C ASN A 164 16.18 7.84 22.87
N ASN A 165 16.10 6.54 23.17
CA ASN A 165 16.93 5.90 24.21
C ASN A 165 18.28 5.46 23.61
N LYS A 166 19.20 6.42 23.43
CA LYS A 166 20.46 6.32 22.65
C LYS A 166 21.33 5.11 23.02
N LYS A 167 21.56 4.88 24.33
CA LYS A 167 22.50 3.86 24.85
C LYS A 167 22.20 2.41 24.46
N LYS A 168 20.92 2.04 24.24
CA LYS A 168 20.56 0.67 23.85
C LYS A 168 20.81 0.40 22.37
N ARG A 169 20.67 1.41 21.52
CA ARG A 169 20.93 1.28 20.08
C ARG A 169 22.42 1.07 19.81
N ASP A 170 23.28 1.64 20.64
CA ASP A 170 24.74 1.54 20.47
C ASP A 170 25.23 0.09 20.62
N HIS A 171 24.63 -0.70 21.51
CA HIS A 171 24.98 -2.13 21.65
C HIS A 171 24.59 -2.97 20.43
N ALA A 172 23.37 -2.79 19.90
CA ALA A 172 22.97 -3.47 18.67
C ALA A 172 23.84 -3.04 17.47
N LYS A 173 24.28 -1.77 17.43
CA LYS A 173 25.20 -1.26 16.40
C LYS A 173 26.58 -1.86 16.51
N GLU A 174 27.12 -2.00 17.73
CA GLU A 174 28.41 -2.65 17.97
C GLU A 174 28.41 -4.07 17.43
N ILE A 175 27.36 -4.85 17.72
CA ILE A 175 27.21 -6.22 17.21
C ILE A 175 27.00 -6.24 15.70
N LEU A 176 26.28 -5.25 15.13
CA LEU A 176 26.15 -5.12 13.69
C LEU A 176 27.49 -4.80 13.01
N LEU A 177 28.35 -3.98 13.62
CA LEU A 177 29.69 -3.70 13.11
C LEU A 177 30.59 -4.93 13.20
N GLU A 178 30.59 -5.63 14.34
CA GLU A 178 31.30 -6.92 14.49
C GLU A 178 30.81 -7.92 13.43
N PHE A 179 29.51 -7.99 13.18
CA PHE A 179 28.92 -8.84 12.13
C PHE A 179 29.48 -8.51 10.74
N MET A 180 29.70 -7.23 10.42
CA MET A 180 30.24 -6.79 9.14
C MET A 180 31.74 -7.03 8.99
N ASP A 181 32.48 -7.19 10.08
CA ASP A 181 33.93 -7.42 10.02
C ASP A 181 34.27 -8.82 9.47
N TYR A 182 33.29 -9.73 9.38
CA TYR A 182 33.45 -11.04 8.75
C TYR A 182 33.11 -10.97 7.25
N PRO A 183 34.06 -11.23 6.33
CA PRO A 183 33.81 -11.16 4.88
C PRO A 183 32.68 -12.09 4.40
N GLU A 184 32.54 -13.27 5.01
CA GLU A 184 31.46 -14.22 4.72
C GLU A 184 30.05 -13.68 4.99
N ASN A 185 29.91 -12.63 5.81
CA ASN A 185 28.63 -12.03 6.15
C ASN A 185 28.21 -10.93 5.17
N GLN A 186 29.06 -10.52 4.22
CA GLN A 186 28.80 -9.40 3.32
C GLN A 186 27.50 -9.57 2.53
N ALA A 187 27.26 -10.76 1.97
CA ALA A 187 26.05 -11.06 1.21
C ALA A 187 24.79 -11.01 2.09
N ALA A 188 24.85 -11.65 3.26
CA ALA A 188 23.76 -11.65 4.24
C ALA A 188 23.47 -10.24 4.77
N PHE A 189 24.51 -9.44 4.99
CA PHE A 189 24.39 -8.04 5.40
C PHE A 189 23.66 -7.21 4.34
N GLU A 190 24.06 -7.29 3.06
CA GLU A 190 23.43 -6.53 1.99
C GLU A 190 21.98 -6.99 1.74
N ALA A 191 21.70 -8.30 1.81
CA ALA A 191 20.33 -8.82 1.75
C ALA A 191 19.47 -8.32 2.93
N GLY A 192 19.99 -8.40 4.16
CA GLY A 192 19.32 -7.91 5.37
C GLY A 192 19.10 -6.40 5.35
N LYS A 193 20.04 -5.64 4.77
CA LYS A 193 19.94 -4.20 4.55
C LYS A 193 18.84 -3.84 3.57
N ARG A 194 18.72 -4.56 2.46
CA ARG A 194 17.62 -4.37 1.50
C ARG A 194 16.27 -4.57 2.20
N TRP A 195 16.13 -5.63 3.00
CA TRP A 195 14.96 -5.88 3.83
C TRP A 195 14.64 -4.74 4.78
N PHE A 196 15.62 -4.33 5.58
CA PHE A 196 15.47 -3.24 6.53
C PHE A 196 15.04 -1.94 5.83
N LEU A 197 15.63 -1.61 4.67
CA LEU A 197 15.27 -0.40 3.93
C LEU A 197 13.87 -0.45 3.32
N ILE A 198 13.41 -1.63 2.86
CA ILE A 198 12.03 -1.84 2.44
C ILE A 198 11.08 -1.60 3.61
N HIS A 199 11.38 -2.20 4.77
CA HIS A 199 10.61 -2.00 5.99
C HIS A 199 10.54 -0.52 6.40
N ASP A 200 11.69 0.14 6.38
CA ASP A 200 11.82 1.54 6.75
C ASP A 200 10.98 2.42 5.81
N ARG A 201 11.11 2.25 4.50
CA ARG A 201 10.29 2.99 3.52
C ARG A 201 8.80 2.81 3.77
N ARG A 202 8.31 1.57 3.91
CA ARG A 202 6.89 1.29 4.14
C ARG A 202 6.37 1.94 5.42
N ARG A 203 7.13 1.86 6.51
CA ARG A 203 6.76 2.47 7.80
C ARG A 203 6.52 3.97 7.66
N TYR A 204 7.43 4.69 7.01
CA TYR A 204 7.29 6.14 6.86
C TYR A 204 6.22 6.51 5.84
N TRP A 205 6.03 5.73 4.78
CA TRP A 205 4.88 5.87 3.89
C TRP A 205 3.56 5.77 4.67
N ASN A 206 3.35 4.69 5.43
CA ASN A 206 2.13 4.52 6.23
C ASN A 206 1.89 5.71 7.18
N ARG A 207 2.96 6.28 7.75
CA ARG A 207 2.84 7.49 8.59
C ARG A 207 2.47 8.74 7.80
N CYS A 208 3.07 8.96 6.62
CA CYS A 208 2.67 10.07 5.72
C CYS A 208 1.19 9.99 5.38
N LEU A 209 0.71 8.78 5.11
CA LEU A 209 -0.67 8.51 4.73
C LEU A 209 -1.65 8.80 5.86
N ILE A 210 -1.34 8.31 7.07
CA ILE A 210 -2.13 8.63 8.27
C ILE A 210 -2.20 10.14 8.48
N VAL A 211 -1.05 10.84 8.37
CA VAL A 211 -1.03 12.30 8.48
C VAL A 211 -1.91 12.93 7.40
N PHE A 212 -1.80 12.52 6.14
CA PHE A 212 -2.61 13.07 5.06
C PHE A 212 -4.11 12.87 5.30
N PHE A 213 -4.56 11.65 5.61
CA PHE A 213 -6.00 11.36 5.85
C PHE A 213 -6.54 12.13 7.05
N VAL A 214 -5.78 12.17 8.16
CA VAL A 214 -6.18 12.95 9.33
C VAL A 214 -6.24 14.44 8.99
N CYS A 215 -5.30 14.97 8.22
CA CYS A 215 -5.29 16.39 7.84
C CYS A 215 -6.43 16.76 6.88
N GLY A 216 -6.58 16.01 5.78
CA GLY A 216 -7.61 16.26 4.76
C GLY A 216 -9.02 16.17 5.35
N LEU A 217 -9.30 15.12 6.13
CA LEU A 217 -10.60 14.98 6.79
C LEU A 217 -10.81 16.07 7.85
N SER A 218 -9.80 16.36 8.67
CA SER A 218 -9.94 17.40 9.70
C SER A 218 -10.23 18.76 9.07
N LEU A 219 -9.59 19.12 7.95
CA LEU A 219 -9.82 20.38 7.24
C LEU A 219 -11.21 20.42 6.60
N TYR A 220 -11.64 19.35 5.92
CA TYR A 220 -12.99 19.25 5.34
C TYR A 220 -14.08 19.37 6.40
N VAL A 221 -13.93 18.63 7.49
CA VAL A 221 -14.86 18.65 8.63
C VAL A 221 -14.90 20.03 9.30
N LEU A 222 -13.74 20.66 9.48
CA LEU A 222 -13.64 22.01 10.06
C LEU A 222 -14.32 23.05 9.16
N GLN A 223 -14.25 22.88 7.85
CA GLN A 223 -14.88 23.79 6.88
C GLN A 223 -16.41 23.63 6.82
N GLU A 224 -16.94 22.41 6.73
CA GLU A 224 -18.39 22.16 6.54
C GLU A 224 -19.18 22.21 7.87
N TYR A 225 -18.66 21.57 8.92
CA TYR A 225 -19.45 21.30 10.11
C TYR A 225 -19.16 22.22 11.28
N LEU A 226 -18.07 22.98 11.25
CA LEU A 226 -17.68 23.77 12.41
C LEU A 226 -18.42 25.12 12.49
N TYR A 227 -18.80 25.69 11.35
CA TYR A 227 -19.80 26.77 11.27
C TYR A 227 -21.14 26.32 11.89
N ARG A 228 -21.60 25.12 11.49
CA ARG A 228 -22.78 24.47 12.04
C ARG A 228 -22.61 24.16 13.54
N TRP A 229 -21.41 23.83 14.02
CA TRP A 229 -21.12 23.49 15.41
C TRP A 229 -21.17 24.68 16.37
N VAL A 230 -20.49 25.79 16.05
CA VAL A 230 -20.44 26.99 16.91
C VAL A 230 -21.83 27.60 17.08
N PHE A 231 -22.70 27.49 16.06
CA PHE A 231 -23.98 28.21 16.03
C PHE A 231 -25.25 27.35 16.14
N LEU A 232 -25.27 26.07 15.72
CA LEU A 232 -26.50 25.24 15.73
C LEU A 232 -26.71 24.41 16.99
N ASN A 233 -25.72 24.34 17.90
CA ASN A 233 -25.75 23.53 19.12
C ASN A 233 -26.25 22.08 18.91
N SER A 234 -26.10 21.52 17.69
CA SER A 234 -26.63 20.20 17.34
C SER A 234 -25.62 19.12 17.75
N ALA A 235 -25.76 18.60 18.98
CA ALA A 235 -24.88 17.58 19.53
C ALA A 235 -24.78 16.31 18.65
N ASP A 236 -25.83 15.99 17.87
CA ASP A 236 -25.89 14.78 17.05
C ASP A 236 -24.88 14.73 15.91
N ARG A 237 -24.56 15.88 15.28
CA ARG A 237 -23.58 15.90 14.17
C ARG A 237 -22.13 15.85 14.65
N ILE A 238 -21.85 16.36 15.86
CA ILE A 238 -20.54 16.25 16.53
C ILE A 238 -20.20 14.79 16.77
N ARG A 239 -21.19 14.02 17.24
CA ARG A 239 -21.04 12.60 17.51
C ARG A 239 -20.60 11.87 16.24
N THR A 240 -21.26 12.14 15.11
CA THR A 240 -20.93 11.55 13.80
C THR A 240 -19.51 11.88 13.37
N VAL A 241 -19.10 13.14 13.45
CA VAL A 241 -17.75 13.60 13.09
C VAL A 241 -16.65 12.97 13.97
N LEU A 242 -16.86 12.95 15.30
CA LEU A 242 -15.94 12.31 16.23
C LEU A 242 -15.83 10.81 15.95
N ILE A 243 -16.95 10.15 15.63
CA ILE A 243 -16.98 8.75 15.23
C ILE A 243 -16.16 8.54 13.95
N PHE A 244 -16.37 9.30 12.88
CA PHE A 244 -15.59 9.15 11.63
C PHE A 244 -14.09 9.39 11.84
N THR A 245 -13.73 10.41 12.61
CA THR A 245 -12.32 10.70 12.94
C THR A 245 -11.69 9.55 13.73
N LEU A 246 -12.40 9.02 14.73
CA LEU A 246 -11.95 7.86 15.50
C LEU A 246 -11.84 6.61 14.61
N VAL A 247 -12.77 6.39 13.69
CA VAL A 247 -12.74 5.27 12.74
C VAL A 247 -11.50 5.36 11.85
N ILE A 248 -11.19 6.52 11.28
CA ILE A 248 -10.03 6.68 10.39
C ILE A 248 -8.70 6.56 11.16
N VAL A 249 -8.59 7.17 12.34
CA VAL A 249 -7.41 7.02 13.19
C VAL A 249 -7.24 5.55 13.61
N SER A 250 -8.33 4.87 13.99
CA SER A 250 -8.29 3.46 14.36
C SER A 250 -7.90 2.56 13.18
N LEU A 251 -8.43 2.81 11.98
CA LEU A 251 -8.05 2.10 10.76
C LEU A 251 -6.58 2.29 10.42
N GLY A 252 -6.06 3.52 10.54
CA GLY A 252 -4.65 3.83 10.35
C GLY A 252 -3.74 3.07 11.32
N VAL A 253 -4.10 3.04 12.61
CA VAL A 253 -3.38 2.28 13.64
C VAL A 253 -3.47 0.76 13.38
N VAL A 254 -4.64 0.26 13.00
CA VAL A 254 -4.84 -1.17 12.66
C VAL A 254 -3.96 -1.56 11.48
N LEU A 255 -3.90 -0.75 10.42
CA LEU A 255 -3.03 -0.98 9.28
C LEU A 255 -1.55 -0.93 9.68
N GLU A 256 -1.13 0.04 10.50
CA GLU A 256 0.26 0.11 11.00
C GLU A 256 0.64 -1.17 11.76
N VAL A 257 -0.23 -1.63 12.66
CA VAL A 257 -0.03 -2.86 13.45
C VAL A 257 -0.04 -4.10 12.55
N TYR A 258 -0.99 -4.21 11.63
CA TYR A 258 -1.10 -5.32 10.68
C TYR A 258 0.20 -5.47 9.86
N TRP A 259 0.68 -4.37 9.28
CA TRP A 259 1.89 -4.37 8.47
C TRP A 259 3.15 -4.61 9.30
N ALA A 260 3.21 -4.12 10.54
CA ALA A 260 4.31 -4.43 11.46
C ALA A 260 4.38 -5.94 11.76
N ILE A 261 3.23 -6.59 11.98
CA ILE A 261 3.15 -8.03 12.21
C ILE A 261 3.55 -8.80 10.95
N LYS A 262 2.94 -8.49 9.80
CA LYS A 262 3.21 -9.20 8.53
C LYS A 262 4.67 -9.12 8.10
N HIS A 263 5.33 -7.99 8.36
CA HIS A 263 6.74 -7.85 8.04
C HIS A 263 7.65 -8.68 8.95
N ILE A 264 7.40 -8.63 10.27
CA ILE A 264 8.17 -9.44 11.21
C ILE A 264 7.96 -10.92 10.91
N GLU A 265 6.74 -11.34 10.52
CA GLU A 265 6.43 -12.72 10.17
C GLU A 265 7.37 -13.28 9.10
N VAL A 266 7.61 -12.53 8.01
CA VAL A 266 8.52 -12.93 6.92
C VAL A 266 9.94 -13.16 7.44
N LEU A 267 10.50 -12.21 8.20
CA LEU A 267 11.86 -12.33 8.72
C LEU A 267 11.98 -13.38 9.85
N THR A 268 10.91 -13.60 10.63
CA THR A 268 10.92 -14.64 11.68
C THR A 268 10.83 -16.05 11.13
N ARG A 269 10.43 -16.23 9.86
CA ARG A 269 10.39 -17.53 9.18
C ARG A 269 11.43 -17.65 8.07
N GLU A 270 12.35 -16.69 7.99
CA GLU A 270 13.43 -16.71 7.03
C GLU A 270 14.40 -17.88 7.33
N ASN A 271 14.74 -18.62 6.27
CA ASN A 271 15.63 -19.78 6.31
C ASN A 271 17.11 -19.39 6.13
N ARG A 272 17.37 -18.10 5.84
CA ARG A 272 18.67 -17.43 5.87
C ARG A 272 18.92 -16.70 7.20
N PRO A 273 19.47 -17.41 8.21
CA PRO A 273 19.55 -16.88 9.57
C PRO A 273 20.46 -15.65 9.73
N LEU A 274 21.52 -15.51 8.93
CA LEU A 274 22.42 -14.34 9.00
C LEU A 274 21.76 -13.12 8.34
N THR A 275 21.04 -13.32 7.23
CA THR A 275 20.25 -12.28 6.56
C THR A 275 19.16 -11.73 7.50
N ALA A 276 18.42 -12.63 8.16
CA ALA A 276 17.43 -12.24 9.16
C ALA A 276 18.09 -11.51 10.35
N ALA A 277 19.21 -12.01 10.86
CA ALA A 277 19.93 -11.39 11.95
C ALA A 277 20.40 -9.96 11.60
N ALA A 278 20.96 -9.76 10.41
CA ALA A 278 21.39 -8.44 9.92
C ALA A 278 20.20 -7.47 9.85
N ALA A 279 19.06 -7.89 9.29
CA ALA A 279 17.86 -7.05 9.21
C ALA A 279 17.33 -6.66 10.61
N PHE A 280 17.28 -7.60 11.54
CA PHE A 280 16.83 -7.35 12.91
C PHE A 280 17.81 -6.48 13.72
N LEU A 281 19.12 -6.66 13.53
CA LEU A 281 20.15 -5.79 14.12
C LEU A 281 20.04 -4.36 13.59
N MET A 282 19.80 -4.19 12.29
CA MET A 282 19.55 -2.86 11.71
C MET A 282 18.28 -2.23 12.26
N GLU A 283 17.20 -3.00 12.40
CA GLU A 283 15.97 -2.51 13.02
C GLU A 283 16.18 -2.10 14.48
N ALA A 284 16.93 -2.89 15.26
CA ALA A 284 17.31 -2.53 16.64
C ALA A 284 18.25 -1.31 16.71
N SER A 285 19.09 -1.12 15.71
CA SER A 285 20.10 -0.05 15.65
C SER A 285 19.55 1.29 15.15
N TYR A 286 18.71 1.23 14.12
CA TYR A 286 18.30 2.38 13.30
C TYR A 286 16.77 2.55 13.17
N GLY A 287 16.00 1.57 13.65
CA GLY A 287 14.54 1.58 13.63
C GLY A 287 13.91 2.70 14.46
N SER A 288 12.64 2.98 14.17
CA SER A 288 11.85 4.03 14.81
C SER A 288 10.74 3.43 15.68
N TYR A 289 11.08 3.01 16.90
CA TYR A 289 10.13 2.44 17.86
C TYR A 289 10.14 3.17 19.22
N ARG A 290 8.97 3.20 19.88
CA ARG A 290 8.73 3.87 21.17
C ARG A 290 9.00 2.98 22.39
N TYR A 291 8.62 1.72 22.30
CA TYR A 291 8.58 0.81 23.45
C TYR A 291 9.83 -0.07 23.53
N GLN A 292 10.36 -0.22 24.75
CA GLN A 292 11.51 -1.08 25.03
C GLN A 292 11.25 -2.55 24.67
N SER A 293 10.01 -3.01 24.77
CA SER A 293 9.61 -4.36 24.37
C SER A 293 9.88 -4.64 22.90
N TYR A 294 9.70 -3.65 22.01
CA TYR A 294 9.95 -3.82 20.57
C TYR A 294 11.43 -4.05 20.30
N TYR A 295 12.32 -3.22 20.87
CA TYR A 295 13.78 -3.42 20.79
C TYR A 295 14.19 -4.82 21.21
N LYS A 296 13.67 -5.28 22.36
CA LYS A 296 13.99 -6.62 22.88
C LYS A 296 13.55 -7.75 21.95
N ILE A 297 12.41 -7.60 21.28
CA ILE A 297 11.96 -8.57 20.27
C ILE A 297 12.93 -8.60 19.09
N GLN A 298 13.39 -7.45 18.59
CA GLN A 298 14.34 -7.41 17.47
C GLN A 298 15.70 -8.01 17.85
N VAL A 299 16.23 -7.65 19.01
CA VAL A 299 17.47 -8.22 19.58
C VAL A 299 17.35 -9.73 19.75
N HIS A 300 16.22 -10.21 20.29
CA HIS A 300 15.97 -11.64 20.45
C HIS A 300 15.93 -12.36 19.10
N ASN A 301 15.19 -11.84 18.11
CA ASN A 301 15.12 -12.45 16.78
C ASN A 301 16.48 -12.44 16.06
N ALA A 302 17.26 -11.37 16.23
CA ALA A 302 18.63 -11.32 15.73
C ALA A 302 19.52 -12.40 16.37
N ALA A 303 19.42 -12.58 17.68
CA ALA A 303 20.14 -13.64 18.39
C ALA A 303 19.71 -15.02 17.91
N VAL A 304 18.41 -15.26 17.65
CA VAL A 304 17.91 -16.53 17.09
C VAL A 304 18.56 -16.81 15.73
N GLY A 305 18.67 -15.81 14.87
CA GLY A 305 19.41 -15.92 13.61
C GLY A 305 20.88 -16.30 13.83
N LEU A 306 21.61 -15.56 14.67
CA LEU A 306 23.01 -15.86 14.99
C LEU A 306 23.20 -17.28 15.54
N SER A 307 22.32 -17.72 16.44
CA SER A 307 22.33 -19.08 17.00
C SER A 307 22.13 -20.16 15.93
N ARG A 308 21.17 -19.97 15.01
CA ARG A 308 20.92 -20.90 13.87
C ARG A 308 22.06 -20.90 12.85
N ALA A 309 22.87 -19.84 12.80
CA ALA A 309 24.08 -19.80 12.01
C ALA A 309 25.30 -20.42 12.72
N GLY A 310 25.16 -20.86 13.98
CA GLY A 310 26.24 -21.42 14.79
C GLY A 310 27.11 -20.39 15.53
N ARG A 311 26.70 -19.11 15.55
CA ARG A 311 27.43 -18.01 16.20
C ARG A 311 26.97 -17.85 17.66
N TYR A 312 27.14 -18.90 18.45
CA TYR A 312 26.56 -19.01 19.79
C TYR A 312 27.04 -17.92 20.76
N ASP A 313 28.33 -17.59 20.79
CA ASP A 313 28.85 -16.50 21.65
C ASP A 313 28.30 -15.12 21.29
N GLN A 314 28.15 -14.83 19.99
CA GLN A 314 27.52 -13.57 19.55
C GLN A 314 26.03 -13.54 19.92
N ALA A 315 25.32 -14.66 19.73
CA ALA A 315 23.92 -14.78 20.11
C ALA A 315 23.70 -14.60 21.62
N LEU A 316 24.54 -15.20 22.47
CA LEU A 316 24.48 -15.06 23.92
C LEU A 316 24.73 -13.61 24.36
N ARG A 317 25.82 -13.00 23.87
CA ARG A 317 26.15 -11.59 24.17
C ARG A 317 25.00 -10.65 23.81
N LEU A 318 24.39 -10.86 22.64
CA LEU A 318 23.25 -10.06 22.17
C LEU A 318 21.98 -10.29 23.01
N ALA A 319 21.64 -11.54 23.29
CA ALA A 319 20.40 -11.89 23.98
C ALA A 319 20.40 -11.49 25.45
N ASP A 320 21.54 -11.65 26.16
CA ASP A 320 21.65 -11.41 27.61
C ASP A 320 21.82 -9.91 27.96
N TYR A 321 22.14 -9.06 26.96
CA TYR A 321 22.35 -7.64 27.19
C TYR A 321 21.10 -6.93 27.76
N GLY A 322 21.23 -6.44 29.00
CA GLY A 322 20.15 -5.75 29.70
C GLY A 322 19.00 -6.68 30.10
N TRP A 323 19.25 -7.98 30.26
CA TRP A 323 18.28 -8.95 30.76
C TRP A 323 18.25 -9.03 32.30
N LYS A 324 19.41 -8.82 32.97
CA LYS A 324 19.52 -8.80 34.43
C LYS A 324 18.59 -7.75 35.08
N GLY A 325 17.79 -8.19 36.06
CA GLY A 325 16.93 -7.33 36.89
C GLY A 325 15.64 -6.84 36.22
N VAL A 326 15.25 -7.37 35.06
CA VAL A 326 14.06 -6.90 34.33
C VAL A 326 12.84 -7.79 34.56
N GLN A 327 11.72 -7.19 35.00
CA GLN A 327 10.41 -7.84 34.99
C GLN A 327 9.85 -7.89 33.56
N GLU A 328 10.25 -8.90 32.79
CA GLU A 328 9.69 -9.15 31.45
C GLU A 328 8.42 -9.99 31.45
N LYS A 329 7.68 -9.93 30.33
CA LYS A 329 6.54 -10.84 30.10
C LYS A 329 7.03 -12.29 30.14
N LYS A 330 6.27 -13.17 30.79
CA LYS A 330 6.63 -14.60 30.97
C LYS A 330 6.92 -15.33 29.65
N MET A 331 6.21 -14.97 28.58
CA MET A 331 6.49 -15.51 27.24
C MET A 331 7.88 -15.11 26.71
N MET A 332 8.33 -13.88 26.97
CA MET A 332 9.67 -13.43 26.57
C MET A 332 10.76 -14.09 27.42
N GLN A 333 10.50 -14.34 28.72
CA GLN A 333 11.41 -15.12 29.58
C GLN A 333 11.59 -16.54 29.04
N LEU A 334 10.50 -17.19 28.61
CA LEU A 334 10.53 -18.52 28.02
C LEU A 334 11.36 -18.56 26.73
N PHE A 335 11.11 -17.62 25.80
CA PHE A 335 11.86 -17.58 24.54
C PHE A 335 13.33 -17.26 24.75
N HIS A 336 13.65 -16.33 25.66
CA HIS A 336 15.02 -16.03 26.03
C HIS A 336 15.74 -17.26 26.62
N SER A 337 15.10 -17.97 27.55
CA SER A 337 15.68 -19.20 28.11
C SER A 337 15.92 -20.27 27.03
N ASN A 338 15.00 -20.44 26.08
CA ASN A 338 15.16 -21.41 24.99
C ASN A 338 16.38 -21.09 24.09
N ILE A 339 16.62 -19.81 23.78
CA ILE A 339 17.81 -19.46 22.98
C ILE A 339 19.10 -19.62 23.79
N LEU A 340 19.13 -19.26 25.08
CA LEU A 340 20.28 -19.52 25.94
C LEU A 340 20.62 -21.01 25.96
N GLN A 341 19.60 -21.85 26.16
CA GLN A 341 19.71 -23.30 26.18
C GLN A 341 20.30 -23.86 24.88
N ALA A 342 19.80 -23.38 23.73
CA ALA A 342 20.34 -23.77 22.42
C ALA A 342 21.82 -23.37 22.25
N CYS A 343 22.19 -22.17 22.71
CA CYS A 343 23.56 -21.69 22.61
C CYS A 343 24.51 -22.43 23.56
N PHE A 344 24.08 -22.72 24.80
CA PHE A 344 24.86 -23.49 25.75
C PHE A 344 25.12 -24.91 25.23
N LEU A 345 24.13 -25.57 24.64
CA LEU A 345 24.35 -26.87 23.99
C LEU A 345 25.35 -26.76 22.83
N GLY A 346 25.22 -25.74 21.98
CA GLY A 346 26.14 -25.48 20.87
C GLY A 346 27.59 -25.22 21.31
N LEU A 347 27.78 -24.69 22.51
CA LEU A 347 29.09 -24.44 23.14
C LEU A 347 29.59 -25.60 24.03
N GLY A 348 28.83 -26.70 24.14
CA GLY A 348 29.18 -27.82 25.01
C GLY A 348 28.98 -27.57 26.52
N ARG A 349 28.25 -26.53 26.91
CA ARG A 349 27.96 -26.14 28.31
C ARG A 349 26.69 -26.84 28.82
N GLY A 350 26.77 -28.16 29.00
CA GLY A 350 25.62 -29.02 29.32
C GLY A 350 24.88 -28.66 30.61
N GLU A 351 25.60 -28.35 31.69
CA GLU A 351 24.99 -28.02 33.00
C GLU A 351 24.11 -26.76 32.93
N GLU A 352 24.58 -25.72 32.22
CA GLU A 352 23.82 -24.48 32.04
C GLU A 352 22.62 -24.68 31.14
N ALA A 353 22.75 -25.50 30.08
CA ALA A 353 21.63 -25.89 29.25
C ALA A 353 20.55 -26.65 30.04
N GLU A 354 20.95 -27.49 31.00
CA GLU A 354 20.01 -28.20 31.87
C GLU A 354 19.32 -27.28 32.86
N ALA A 355 20.04 -26.30 33.42
CA ALA A 355 19.48 -25.27 34.28
C ALA A 355 18.39 -24.44 33.55
N GLU A 356 18.67 -24.02 32.31
CA GLU A 356 17.68 -23.31 31.48
C GLU A 356 16.45 -24.18 31.19
N PHE A 357 16.63 -25.48 30.92
CA PHE A 357 15.50 -26.38 30.71
C PHE A 357 14.63 -26.55 31.95
N ALA A 358 15.24 -26.68 33.14
CA ALA A 358 14.51 -26.74 34.40
C ALA A 358 13.69 -25.46 34.63
N TYR A 359 14.29 -24.30 34.33
CA TYR A 359 13.61 -23.01 34.40
C TYR A 359 12.41 -22.93 33.44
N GLN A 360 12.54 -23.39 32.19
CA GLN A 360 11.44 -23.44 31.22
C GLN A 360 10.26 -24.28 31.74
N LYS A 361 10.54 -25.47 32.30
CA LYS A 361 9.51 -26.35 32.88
C LYS A 361 8.77 -25.67 34.01
N GLN A 362 9.52 -25.07 34.95
CA GLN A 362 8.93 -24.31 36.06
C GLN A 362 8.04 -23.17 35.53
N LEU A 363 8.49 -22.46 34.51
CA LEU A 363 7.77 -21.33 33.93
C LEU A 363 6.46 -21.77 33.24
N VAL A 364 6.47 -22.85 32.47
CA VAL A 364 5.25 -23.35 31.80
C VAL A 364 4.25 -23.90 32.82
N ASN A 365 4.73 -24.60 33.86
CA ASN A 365 3.88 -25.16 34.91
C ASN A 365 3.20 -24.05 35.74
N ASN A 366 3.96 -23.01 36.11
CA ASN A 366 3.47 -21.94 36.98
C ASN A 366 2.54 -20.95 36.27
N TYR A 367 2.52 -20.93 34.94
CA TYR A 367 1.75 -19.95 34.15
C TYR A 367 0.90 -20.63 33.07
N PRO A 368 -0.33 -21.07 33.39
CA PRO A 368 -1.20 -21.80 32.46
C PRO A 368 -1.47 -21.09 31.13
N LYS A 369 -1.46 -19.74 31.10
CA LYS A 369 -1.59 -18.95 29.87
C LYS A 369 -0.46 -19.19 28.85
N LEU A 370 0.66 -19.77 29.27
CA LEU A 370 1.74 -20.16 28.38
C LEU A 370 1.55 -21.53 27.75
N LYS A 371 0.67 -22.39 28.28
CA LYS A 371 0.62 -23.84 27.99
C LYS A 371 0.80 -24.17 26.49
N LYS A 372 -0.02 -23.59 25.61
CA LYS A 372 0.04 -23.87 24.16
C LYS A 372 1.41 -23.57 23.52
N LYS A 373 2.02 -22.42 23.81
CA LYS A 373 3.35 -22.04 23.27
C LYS A 373 4.50 -22.65 24.08
N GLY A 374 4.27 -22.86 25.37
CA GLY A 374 5.17 -23.48 26.34
C GLY A 374 5.48 -24.92 25.98
N GLU A 375 4.45 -25.72 25.70
CA GLU A 375 4.59 -27.11 25.28
C GLU A 375 5.42 -27.25 24.01
N ALA A 376 5.30 -26.33 23.05
CA ALA A 376 6.11 -26.35 21.84
C ALA A 376 7.59 -26.08 22.10
N VAL A 377 7.89 -25.10 22.95
CA VAL A 377 9.27 -24.79 23.36
C VAL A 377 9.85 -25.96 24.16
N LEU A 378 9.08 -26.52 25.10
CA LEU A 378 9.50 -27.67 25.89
C LEU A 378 9.76 -28.90 25.02
N LEU A 379 8.89 -29.19 24.05
CA LEU A 379 9.08 -30.32 23.14
C LEU A 379 10.38 -30.16 22.33
N LEU A 380 10.67 -28.96 21.82
CA LEU A 380 11.93 -28.67 21.13
C LEU A 380 13.14 -28.95 22.03
N THR A 381 13.06 -28.52 23.29
CA THR A 381 14.10 -28.74 24.29
C THR A 381 14.25 -30.23 24.66
N GLU A 382 13.14 -30.96 24.76
CA GLU A 382 13.10 -32.40 25.06
C GLU A 382 13.71 -33.24 23.95
N ILE A 383 13.49 -32.87 22.68
CA ILE A 383 14.14 -33.50 21.53
C ILE A 383 15.67 -33.39 21.65
N ARG A 384 16.18 -32.17 21.90
CA ARG A 384 17.63 -31.94 22.07
C ARG A 384 18.18 -32.77 23.23
N LYS A 385 17.48 -32.79 24.37
CA LYS A 385 17.89 -33.57 25.54
C LYS A 385 17.89 -35.08 25.25
N ALA A 386 16.81 -35.62 24.67
CA ALA A 386 16.72 -37.04 24.34
C ALA A 386 17.83 -37.47 23.38
N TYR A 387 18.19 -36.62 22.41
CA TYR A 387 19.31 -36.84 21.52
C TYR A 387 20.65 -36.87 22.28
N MET A 388 20.91 -35.89 23.16
CA MET A 388 22.15 -35.84 23.97
C MET A 388 22.27 -37.04 24.93
N ASP A 389 21.15 -37.49 25.49
CA ASP A 389 21.04 -38.68 26.35
C ASP A 389 21.17 -40.01 25.54
N ARG A 390 21.36 -39.94 24.22
CA ARG A 390 21.39 -41.10 23.29
C ARG A 390 20.09 -41.93 23.26
N LYS A 391 18.96 -41.33 23.63
CA LYS A 391 17.63 -41.95 23.57
C LYS A 391 17.01 -41.74 22.18
N PHE A 392 17.61 -42.35 21.16
CA PHE A 392 17.31 -42.05 19.76
C PHE A 392 15.86 -42.32 19.35
N GLY A 393 15.24 -43.43 19.78
CA GLY A 393 13.83 -43.71 19.50
C GLY A 393 12.86 -42.69 20.12
N GLN A 394 13.20 -42.17 21.31
CA GLN A 394 12.44 -41.09 21.94
C GLN A 394 12.62 -39.77 21.17
N ALA A 395 13.85 -39.46 20.75
CA ALA A 395 14.14 -38.28 19.96
C ALA A 395 13.38 -38.29 18.63
N GLU A 396 13.35 -39.42 17.92
CA GLU A 396 12.58 -39.58 16.67
C GLU A 396 11.08 -39.36 16.89
N ALA A 397 10.48 -40.03 17.88
CA ALA A 397 9.07 -39.89 18.17
C ALA A 397 8.70 -38.43 18.47
N TYR A 398 9.53 -37.73 19.25
CA TYR A 398 9.30 -36.32 19.57
C TYR A 398 9.50 -35.39 18.37
N VAL A 399 10.47 -35.66 17.49
CA VAL A 399 10.65 -34.92 16.23
C VAL A 399 9.40 -35.04 15.36
N ASN A 400 8.84 -36.25 15.21
CA ASN A 400 7.64 -36.47 14.41
C ASN A 400 6.44 -35.69 14.96
N VAL A 401 6.20 -35.75 16.28
CA VAL A 401 5.15 -34.95 16.94
C VAL A 401 5.36 -33.44 16.73
N TYR A 402 6.61 -32.99 16.75
CA TYR A 402 6.92 -31.57 16.52
C TYR A 402 6.67 -31.16 15.07
N TYR A 403 7.06 -31.99 14.10
CA TYR A 403 6.84 -31.72 12.66
C TYR A 403 5.37 -31.72 12.28
N ASP A 404 4.55 -32.62 12.85
CA ASP A 404 3.11 -32.62 12.65
C ASP A 404 2.47 -31.29 13.11
N ARG A 405 3.03 -30.69 14.16
CA ARG A 405 2.56 -29.40 14.69
C ARG A 405 3.13 -28.19 13.94
N TYR A 406 4.33 -28.31 13.38
CA TYR A 406 5.10 -27.23 12.75
C TYR A 406 5.72 -27.71 11.43
N PRO A 407 4.93 -27.76 10.33
CA PRO A 407 5.39 -28.33 9.07
C PRO A 407 6.34 -27.40 8.28
N ASP A 408 6.49 -26.13 8.67
CA ASP A 408 7.29 -25.16 7.94
C ASP A 408 8.81 -25.36 8.12
N ALA A 409 9.57 -24.97 7.10
CA ALA A 409 11.02 -25.15 7.05
C ALA A 409 11.77 -24.48 8.21
N PHE A 410 11.30 -23.31 8.68
CA PHE A 410 11.97 -22.58 9.77
C PHE A 410 12.07 -23.43 11.04
N HIS A 411 10.97 -24.09 11.41
CA HIS A 411 10.91 -24.97 12.58
C HIS A 411 11.57 -26.33 12.36
N ARG A 412 11.55 -26.85 11.12
CA ARG A 412 12.10 -28.18 10.80
C ARG A 412 13.62 -28.21 10.69
N ILE A 413 14.23 -27.22 10.02
CA ILE A 413 15.68 -27.21 9.74
C ILE A 413 16.54 -27.43 11.01
N PRO A 414 16.27 -26.80 12.17
CA PRO A 414 17.06 -27.03 13.39
C PRO A 414 17.04 -28.47 13.92
N LEU A 415 16.04 -29.27 13.55
CA LEU A 415 15.84 -30.65 14.02
C LEU A 415 16.26 -31.70 12.99
N MET A 416 16.35 -31.33 11.71
CA MET A 416 16.79 -32.23 10.63
C MET A 416 18.16 -32.90 10.92
N PRO A 417 19.19 -32.22 11.47
CA PRO A 417 20.43 -32.89 11.84
C PRO A 417 20.29 -33.96 12.93
N ILE A 418 19.41 -33.72 13.90
CA ILE A 418 19.11 -34.70 14.95
C ILE A 418 18.43 -35.91 14.32
N GLN A 419 17.40 -35.69 13.51
CA GLN A 419 16.66 -36.75 12.83
C GLN A 419 17.56 -37.57 11.89
N MET A 420 18.39 -36.90 11.07
CA MET A 420 19.35 -37.54 10.20
C MET A 420 20.30 -38.44 10.99
N LYS A 421 20.89 -37.93 12.09
CA LYS A 421 21.80 -38.71 12.94
C LYS A 421 21.10 -39.89 13.62
N VAL A 422 19.83 -39.74 14.02
CA VAL A 422 19.02 -40.84 14.56
C VAL A 422 18.83 -41.95 13.52
N HIS A 423 18.44 -41.61 12.29
CA HIS A 423 18.29 -42.60 11.21
C HIS A 423 19.62 -43.29 10.85
N VAL A 424 20.74 -42.55 10.87
CA VAL A 424 22.07 -43.17 10.70
C VAL A 424 22.35 -44.20 11.79
N GLN A 425 22.03 -43.91 13.06
CA GLN A 425 22.21 -44.86 14.17
C GLN A 425 21.26 -46.06 14.07
N ALA A 426 20.07 -45.88 13.49
CA ALA A 426 19.10 -46.94 13.24
C ALA A 426 19.43 -47.81 12.01
N GLY A 427 20.48 -47.47 11.24
CA GLY A 427 20.83 -48.17 9.99
C GLY A 427 19.96 -47.78 8.78
N GLU A 428 19.10 -46.77 8.92
CA GLU A 428 18.15 -46.31 7.90
C GLU A 428 18.81 -45.27 6.96
N THR A 429 19.81 -45.73 6.20
CA THR A 429 20.69 -44.87 5.40
C THR A 429 19.97 -44.06 4.31
N GLU A 430 18.93 -44.61 3.68
CA GLU A 430 18.14 -43.88 2.68
C GLU A 430 17.39 -42.69 3.29
N LYS A 431 16.71 -42.88 4.43
CA LYS A 431 16.03 -41.77 5.13
C LYS A 431 17.00 -40.68 5.55
N ALA A 432 18.18 -41.06 6.04
CA ALA A 432 19.23 -40.10 6.38
C ALA A 432 19.70 -39.30 5.15
N LYS A 433 19.85 -39.96 3.99
CA LYS A 433 20.22 -39.32 2.72
C LYS A 433 19.15 -38.36 2.23
N ASP A 434 17.87 -38.72 2.34
CA ASP A 434 16.75 -37.84 1.94
C ASP A 434 16.71 -36.57 2.79
N ILE A 435 16.93 -36.69 4.11
CA ILE A 435 17.02 -35.53 5.00
C ILE A 435 18.23 -34.66 4.64
N CYS A 436 19.36 -35.27 4.30
CA CYS A 436 20.55 -34.54 3.85
C CYS A 436 20.28 -33.77 2.55
N ASN A 437 19.67 -34.39 1.55
CA ASN A 437 19.29 -33.75 0.28
C ASN A 437 18.33 -32.57 0.52
N ASN A 438 17.36 -32.75 1.43
CA ASN A 438 16.44 -31.68 1.82
C ASN A 438 17.20 -30.50 2.47
N LEU A 439 18.09 -30.79 3.43
CA LEU A 439 18.94 -29.76 4.05
C LEU A 439 19.75 -28.98 3.01
N LEU A 440 20.37 -29.67 2.04
CA LEU A 440 21.20 -29.05 1.00
C LEU A 440 20.43 -28.09 0.07
N SER A 441 19.10 -28.19 0.02
CA SER A 441 18.23 -27.25 -0.71
C SER A 441 18.04 -25.90 -0.01
N TYR A 442 18.47 -25.76 1.25
CA TYR A 442 18.40 -24.51 2.01
C TYR A 442 19.73 -23.76 2.06
N SER A 443 19.67 -22.48 2.48
CA SER A 443 20.83 -21.58 2.46
C SER A 443 22.00 -22.05 3.35
N PRO A 444 23.25 -21.92 2.87
CA PRO A 444 24.45 -22.24 3.64
C PRO A 444 24.71 -21.26 4.80
N GLU A 445 23.89 -20.22 4.98
CA GLU A 445 23.90 -19.41 6.20
C GLU A 445 23.55 -20.23 7.46
N ASN A 446 22.80 -21.32 7.31
CA ASN A 446 22.41 -22.18 8.42
C ASN A 446 23.50 -23.21 8.75
N ILE A 447 23.80 -23.39 10.05
CA ILE A 447 24.81 -24.37 10.48
C ILE A 447 24.47 -25.79 10.04
N ALA A 448 23.19 -26.17 10.08
CA ALA A 448 22.72 -27.50 9.67
C ALA A 448 23.04 -27.78 8.20
N VAL A 449 22.92 -26.77 7.34
CA VAL A 449 23.24 -26.88 5.91
C VAL A 449 24.75 -27.01 5.73
N ARG A 450 25.56 -26.20 6.40
CA ARG A 450 27.03 -26.30 6.34
C ARG A 450 27.55 -27.64 6.83
N GLU A 451 26.90 -28.24 7.83
CA GLU A 451 27.20 -29.60 8.27
C GLU A 451 26.83 -30.64 7.19
N ALA A 452 25.65 -30.49 6.57
CA ALA A 452 25.18 -31.38 5.50
C ALA A 452 26.06 -31.30 4.24
N MET A 453 26.67 -30.15 3.96
CA MET A 453 27.58 -29.95 2.82
C MET A 453 28.81 -30.88 2.83
N ARG A 454 29.12 -31.52 3.96
CA ARG A 454 30.15 -32.58 4.03
C ARG A 454 29.75 -33.86 3.28
N TYR A 455 28.46 -34.03 3.00
CA TYR A 455 27.88 -35.23 2.40
C TYR A 455 27.32 -34.99 0.98
N GLY A 456 27.31 -33.73 0.50
CA GLY A 456 26.82 -33.37 -0.83
C GLY A 456 26.95 -31.88 -1.12
N SER A 457 26.76 -31.48 -2.39
CA SER A 457 26.81 -30.06 -2.78
C SER A 457 25.51 -29.35 -2.40
N CYS A 458 25.63 -28.12 -1.89
CA CYS A 458 24.47 -27.27 -1.64
C CYS A 458 23.79 -26.92 -2.98
N THR A 459 22.48 -27.15 -3.06
CA THR A 459 21.65 -26.90 -4.25
C THR A 459 20.81 -25.63 -4.11
N TYR A 460 20.96 -24.91 -2.99
CA TYR A 460 20.25 -23.68 -2.73
C TYR A 460 20.56 -22.60 -3.77
N LEU A 461 19.49 -22.07 -4.36
CA LEU A 461 19.49 -20.90 -5.22
C LEU A 461 18.57 -19.86 -4.60
N GLU A 462 19.09 -18.65 -4.38
CA GLU A 462 18.29 -17.55 -3.86
C GLU A 462 17.24 -17.15 -4.91
N SER A 463 15.96 -17.16 -4.53
CA SER A 463 14.89 -16.67 -5.40
C SER A 463 14.97 -15.13 -5.52
N PRO A 464 15.12 -14.57 -6.73
CA PRO A 464 15.19 -13.13 -6.93
C PRO A 464 13.89 -12.39 -6.54
N ASP A 465 12.76 -13.09 -6.45
CA ASP A 465 11.45 -12.51 -6.09
C ASP A 465 11.27 -12.27 -4.59
N PHE A 466 12.07 -12.91 -3.74
CA PHE A 466 11.88 -12.86 -2.29
C PHE A 466 11.96 -11.43 -1.72
N LEU A 467 12.77 -10.56 -2.32
CA LEU A 467 12.99 -9.18 -1.90
C LEU A 467 12.02 -8.17 -2.53
N LYS A 468 11.08 -8.60 -3.39
CA LYS A 468 10.18 -7.66 -4.07
C LYS A 468 9.06 -7.19 -3.14
N ASP A 469 8.99 -5.87 -2.97
CA ASP A 469 7.89 -5.19 -2.28
C ASP A 469 6.63 -5.08 -3.17
N LYS A 470 6.11 -6.21 -3.69
CA LYS A 470 4.93 -6.18 -4.57
C LYS A 470 3.69 -5.67 -3.83
N ALA A 471 3.43 -6.20 -2.63
CA ALA A 471 2.26 -5.81 -1.83
C ALA A 471 2.29 -4.35 -1.37
N GLY A 472 3.45 -3.83 -0.96
CA GLY A 472 3.57 -2.42 -0.58
C GLY A 472 3.59 -1.49 -1.79
N LEU A 473 4.00 -1.95 -2.98
CA LEU A 473 3.81 -1.21 -4.23
C LEU A 473 2.34 -1.07 -4.57
N VAL A 474 1.57 -2.16 -4.57
CA VAL A 474 0.12 -2.15 -4.82
C VAL A 474 -0.59 -1.26 -3.81
N CYS A 475 -0.29 -1.39 -2.50
CA CYS A 475 -0.87 -0.50 -1.50
C CYS A 475 -0.50 0.98 -1.74
N ARG A 476 0.71 1.29 -2.20
CA ARG A 476 1.08 2.67 -2.55
C ARG A 476 0.29 3.18 -3.76
N ILE A 477 0.11 2.35 -4.79
CA ILE A 477 -0.65 2.71 -5.99
C ILE A 477 -2.12 2.95 -5.63
N VAL A 478 -2.77 1.97 -4.98
CA VAL A 478 -4.17 2.06 -4.57
C VAL A 478 -4.39 3.30 -3.71
N LEU A 479 -3.51 3.53 -2.75
CA LEU A 479 -3.68 4.64 -1.83
C LEU A 479 -3.34 5.99 -2.46
N THR A 480 -2.40 6.05 -3.41
CA THR A 480 -2.16 7.25 -4.23
C THR A 480 -3.35 7.53 -5.14
N GLY A 481 -3.97 6.49 -5.71
CA GLY A 481 -5.23 6.61 -6.45
C GLY A 481 -6.36 7.16 -5.59
N VAL A 482 -6.55 6.62 -4.37
CA VAL A 482 -7.51 7.15 -3.40
C VAL A 482 -7.18 8.59 -3.02
N LEU A 483 -5.91 8.94 -2.82
CA LEU A 483 -5.47 10.31 -2.57
C LEU A 483 -5.82 11.24 -3.74
N CYS A 484 -5.53 10.84 -4.98
CA CYS A 484 -5.88 11.60 -6.18
C CYS A 484 -7.39 11.80 -6.30
N ILE A 485 -8.18 10.74 -6.11
CA ILE A 485 -9.64 10.81 -6.12
C ILE A 485 -10.13 11.75 -5.02
N CYS A 486 -9.64 11.61 -3.78
CA CYS A 486 -9.98 12.53 -2.70
C CYS A 486 -9.59 13.98 -3.06
N THR A 487 -8.41 14.24 -3.62
CA THR A 487 -8.03 15.61 -4.02
C THR A 487 -8.87 16.16 -5.16
N VAL A 488 -9.32 15.32 -6.10
CA VAL A 488 -10.19 15.74 -7.21
C VAL A 488 -11.61 15.99 -6.71
N VAL A 489 -12.14 15.13 -5.84
CA VAL A 489 -13.46 15.31 -5.24
C VAL A 489 -13.49 16.52 -4.31
N PHE A 490 -12.52 16.66 -3.39
CA PHE A 490 -12.44 17.81 -2.49
C PHE A 490 -12.04 19.10 -3.22
N GLY A 491 -11.14 19.04 -4.20
CA GLY A 491 -10.78 20.19 -5.04
C GLY A 491 -11.93 20.62 -5.94
N GLY A 492 -12.67 19.65 -6.48
CA GLY A 492 -13.91 19.83 -7.24
C GLY A 492 -14.98 20.52 -6.40
N ASP A 493 -15.25 20.06 -5.18
CA ASP A 493 -16.19 20.74 -4.27
C ASP A 493 -15.73 22.15 -3.87
N MET A 494 -14.42 22.38 -3.71
CA MET A 494 -13.89 23.72 -3.39
C MET A 494 -14.00 24.69 -4.56
N LEU A 495 -13.83 24.22 -5.80
CA LEU A 495 -13.98 25.00 -7.04
C LEU A 495 -15.45 25.19 -7.40
N MET A 496 -16.28 24.14 -7.28
CA MET A 496 -17.72 24.14 -7.60
C MET A 496 -18.56 24.84 -6.52
N GLY A 497 -18.05 25.01 -5.30
CA GLY A 497 -18.64 25.88 -4.29
C GLY A 497 -18.67 27.37 -4.66
N THR A 498 -18.02 27.76 -5.77
CA THR A 498 -18.17 29.10 -6.39
C THR A 498 -19.28 29.15 -7.45
N TYR A 499 -19.87 28.01 -7.81
CA TYR A 499 -20.83 27.83 -8.91
C TYR A 499 -22.00 26.89 -8.54
N SER A 500 -22.69 27.14 -7.43
CA SER A 500 -24.06 26.59 -7.24
C SER A 500 -24.90 27.46 -6.33
N GLY A 501 -25.18 28.68 -6.79
CA GLY A 501 -26.39 29.39 -6.39
C GLY A 501 -27.60 28.81 -7.12
N ALA A 502 -28.02 27.60 -6.78
CA ALA A 502 -29.29 27.04 -7.22
C ALA A 502 -30.03 26.48 -5.99
N SER A 503 -31.17 27.08 -5.68
CA SER A 503 -32.02 26.76 -4.56
C SER A 503 -32.58 25.33 -4.65
N GLU A 504 -32.21 24.45 -3.73
CA GLU A 504 -33.00 23.25 -3.45
C GLU A 504 -34.12 23.60 -2.46
N THR A 505 -35.32 23.82 -2.99
CA THR A 505 -36.58 23.84 -2.25
C THR A 505 -36.89 22.40 -1.82
N ARG A 506 -36.70 22.06 -0.53
CA ARG A 506 -37.25 20.81 0.05
C ARG A 506 -38.67 21.06 0.55
N ALA A 507 -39.65 20.64 -0.24
CA ALA A 507 -41.03 20.50 0.22
C ALA A 507 -41.18 19.22 1.04
N TYR A 508 -41.79 19.32 2.22
CA TYR A 508 -42.37 18.18 2.95
C TYR A 508 -43.84 18.08 2.57
N GLU A 509 -44.29 16.86 2.25
CA GLU A 509 -45.69 16.53 1.94
C GLU A 509 -46.61 16.79 3.13
N GLU A 510 -47.80 17.37 2.87
CA GLU A 510 -48.98 17.13 3.69
C GLU A 510 -50.24 17.02 2.80
N THR A 511 -50.75 15.80 2.78
CA THR A 511 -52.11 15.27 2.60
C THR A 511 -53.31 16.22 2.44
N GLU A 512 -54.16 15.83 1.48
CA GLU A 512 -55.64 15.95 1.48
C GLU A 512 -56.29 17.21 2.08
N ALA A 513 -56.56 18.21 1.24
CA ALA A 513 -57.88 18.83 1.09
C ALA A 513 -57.79 20.03 0.14
N GLU A 514 -58.16 19.85 -1.13
CA GLU A 514 -59.12 20.75 -1.78
C GLU A 514 -59.51 20.18 -3.15
N LYS A 515 -60.54 19.35 -3.09
CA LYS A 515 -61.36 18.95 -4.21
C LYS A 515 -62.50 19.99 -4.28
N LEU A 516 -62.41 20.98 -5.17
CA LEU A 516 -63.55 21.65 -5.82
C LEU A 516 -63.07 22.88 -6.62
N ILE A 517 -62.91 22.74 -7.94
CA ILE A 517 -63.73 23.40 -8.98
C ILE A 517 -63.09 23.21 -10.38
N SER A 518 -63.93 22.70 -11.29
CA SER A 518 -63.84 22.58 -12.78
C SER A 518 -62.64 21.81 -13.35
N GLN A 519 -62.75 20.56 -13.82
CA GLN A 519 -63.50 20.06 -14.99
C GLN A 519 -63.49 21.03 -16.20
N THR A 520 -62.65 20.79 -17.20
CA THR A 520 -63.03 20.20 -18.52
C THR A 520 -61.87 20.25 -19.53
N SER A 521 -61.79 19.17 -20.34
CA SER A 521 -61.19 19.05 -21.69
C SER A 521 -59.67 19.22 -21.84
N ASP A 522 -58.94 18.57 -22.74
CA ASP A 522 -59.05 17.35 -23.55
C ASP A 522 -57.70 17.25 -24.31
N THR A 523 -57.39 16.08 -24.87
CA THR A 523 -56.42 15.83 -25.97
C THR A 523 -54.91 16.02 -25.64
N ALA A 524 -54.08 14.99 -25.49
CA ALA A 524 -53.64 13.91 -26.40
C ALA A 524 -52.49 14.29 -27.36
N LYS A 525 -51.47 13.41 -27.31
CA LYS A 525 -50.47 12.98 -28.31
C LYS A 525 -49.17 13.75 -28.51
N ALA A 526 -48.08 12.98 -28.26
CA ALA A 526 -46.93 12.68 -29.13
C ALA A 526 -45.98 13.83 -29.52
N GLU A 527 -44.67 13.65 -29.74
CA GLU A 527 -43.91 12.48 -30.21
C GLU A 527 -42.43 12.61 -29.77
N GLU A 528 -41.69 11.53 -29.98
CA GLU A 528 -40.24 11.30 -29.78
C GLU A 528 -39.32 12.32 -30.48
N GLU A 529 -38.09 12.53 -29.98
CA GLU A 529 -36.86 12.03 -30.63
C GLU A 529 -35.55 12.48 -29.92
N SER A 530 -34.57 11.61 -30.11
CA SER A 530 -33.15 11.57 -29.73
C SER A 530 -32.31 12.81 -30.03
N MET A 531 -31.20 12.98 -29.28
CA MET A 531 -29.93 13.35 -29.92
C MET A 531 -28.69 12.95 -29.11
N GLU A 532 -27.74 12.38 -29.84
CA GLU A 532 -26.41 11.92 -29.44
C GLU A 532 -25.44 13.07 -29.16
N THR A 533 -24.39 12.73 -28.42
CA THR A 533 -23.29 13.60 -27.99
C THR A 533 -22.06 13.35 -28.87
N GLU A 534 -21.48 14.39 -29.44
CA GLU A 534 -20.10 14.35 -29.96
C GLU A 534 -19.29 15.50 -29.35
N VAL A 535 -18.13 15.14 -28.78
CA VAL A 535 -17.10 16.04 -28.28
C VAL A 535 -15.86 15.83 -29.16
N SER A 536 -15.30 16.94 -29.67
CA SER A 536 -14.05 16.99 -30.41
C SER A 536 -13.01 17.75 -29.58
N GLU A 537 -11.84 17.14 -29.37
CA GLU A 537 -10.60 17.88 -29.07
C GLU A 537 -9.53 17.44 -30.08
N THR A 538 -8.74 18.42 -30.54
CA THR A 538 -7.62 18.23 -31.47
C THR A 538 -6.39 18.87 -30.84
N GLU A 539 -5.27 18.15 -30.79
CA GLU A 539 -3.92 18.73 -30.83
C GLU A 539 -2.95 17.68 -31.41
N GLN A 540 -2.17 18.09 -32.41
CA GLN A 540 -1.22 17.28 -33.19
C GLN A 540 0.22 17.48 -32.70
N GLU A 541 1.00 16.40 -32.61
CA GLU A 541 2.47 16.39 -32.61
C GLU A 541 3.02 15.65 -33.85
N PRO A 542 4.27 15.95 -34.30
CA PRO A 542 4.67 15.82 -35.70
C PRO A 542 5.08 14.41 -36.12
N ALA A 543 4.63 14.01 -37.32
CA ALA A 543 4.94 12.74 -37.95
C ALA A 543 6.32 12.73 -38.63
N PHE A 544 7.04 11.61 -38.48
CA PHE A 544 8.02 11.16 -39.49
C PHE A 544 7.67 9.75 -39.94
N GLN A 545 7.82 9.53 -41.25
CA GLN A 545 7.25 8.42 -42.02
C GLN A 545 7.69 7.05 -41.52
N ALA A 546 6.73 6.25 -41.02
CA ALA A 546 6.87 4.82 -40.93
C ALA A 546 6.70 4.22 -42.34
N SER A 547 7.57 3.28 -42.69
CA SER A 547 7.43 2.43 -43.87
C SER A 547 6.05 1.77 -43.89
N ASP A 548 5.30 1.96 -44.98
CA ASP A 548 3.97 1.40 -45.29
C ASP A 548 3.95 -0.14 -45.44
N SER A 549 4.65 -0.89 -44.58
CA SER A 549 4.45 -2.34 -44.49
C SER A 549 3.37 -2.64 -43.46
N GLN A 550 2.31 -3.32 -43.87
CA GLN A 550 1.35 -3.89 -42.95
C GLN A 550 2.00 -5.09 -42.24
N ALA A 551 1.83 -5.22 -40.92
CA ALA A 551 2.39 -6.34 -40.16
C ALA A 551 1.84 -7.67 -40.71
N PRO A 552 2.66 -8.74 -40.82
CA PRO A 552 2.17 -10.06 -41.21
C PRO A 552 1.01 -10.53 -40.32
N GLY A 553 0.05 -11.26 -40.89
CA GLY A 553 -0.99 -11.92 -40.10
C GLY A 553 -0.40 -13.01 -39.19
N PHE A 554 -1.23 -13.53 -38.27
CA PHE A 554 -0.89 -14.72 -37.50
C PHE A 554 -2.08 -15.67 -37.40
N GLU A 555 -1.78 -16.94 -37.19
CA GLU A 555 -2.75 -18.01 -36.97
C GLU A 555 -2.48 -18.68 -35.63
N LEU A 556 -3.57 -19.06 -34.96
CA LEU A 556 -3.51 -19.81 -33.72
C LEU A 556 -4.58 -20.91 -33.75
N VAL A 557 -4.13 -22.15 -33.63
CA VAL A 557 -5.00 -23.30 -33.47
C VAL A 557 -5.20 -23.54 -31.97
N LEU A 558 -6.45 -23.44 -31.52
CA LEU A 558 -6.80 -23.75 -30.13
C LEU A 558 -6.86 -25.28 -29.91
N PRO A 559 -6.62 -25.77 -28.69
CA PRO A 559 -6.79 -27.18 -28.36
C PRO A 559 -8.21 -27.68 -28.69
N GLU A 560 -8.35 -28.94 -29.09
CA GLU A 560 -9.68 -29.54 -29.38
C GLU A 560 -10.63 -29.45 -28.19
N ASP A 561 -10.10 -29.59 -26.98
CA ASP A 561 -10.84 -29.47 -25.71
C ASP A 561 -11.44 -28.07 -25.48
N TRP A 562 -10.96 -27.05 -26.20
CA TRP A 562 -11.48 -25.68 -26.12
C TRP A 562 -12.55 -25.38 -27.17
N ASN A 563 -12.88 -26.35 -28.03
CA ASN A 563 -13.85 -26.15 -29.08
C ASN A 563 -15.24 -25.84 -28.49
N GLY A 564 -15.78 -24.67 -28.83
CA GLY A 564 -17.02 -24.16 -28.26
C GLY A 564 -16.92 -23.61 -26.83
N LEU A 565 -15.75 -23.66 -26.19
CA LEU A 565 -15.49 -23.08 -24.85
C LEU A 565 -14.83 -21.71 -24.90
N ALA A 566 -14.23 -21.32 -26.04
CA ALA A 566 -13.58 -20.03 -26.22
C ALA A 566 -14.31 -19.15 -27.25
N VAL A 567 -14.28 -17.84 -27.03
CA VAL A 567 -14.76 -16.80 -27.95
C VAL A 567 -13.59 -15.90 -28.34
N ARG A 568 -13.35 -15.73 -29.64
CA ARG A 568 -12.33 -14.80 -30.16
C ARG A 568 -12.94 -13.43 -30.45
N LYS A 569 -12.26 -12.36 -30.05
CA LYS A 569 -12.62 -10.97 -30.38
C LYS A 569 -11.43 -10.24 -30.98
N GLU A 570 -11.65 -9.68 -32.16
CA GLU A 570 -10.66 -8.82 -32.83
C GLU A 570 -10.75 -7.40 -32.27
N PHE A 571 -9.62 -6.72 -32.21
CA PHE A 571 -9.52 -5.29 -31.96
C PHE A 571 -8.33 -4.72 -32.75
N GLU A 572 -8.13 -3.41 -32.73
CA GLU A 572 -7.04 -2.79 -33.47
C GLU A 572 -5.68 -3.29 -32.96
N GLY A 573 -4.88 -3.87 -33.87
CA GLY A 573 -3.55 -4.38 -33.55
C GLY A 573 -3.50 -5.78 -32.91
N GLY A 574 -4.63 -6.46 -32.69
CA GLY A 574 -4.61 -7.78 -32.06
C GLY A 574 -5.96 -8.46 -31.87
N CYS A 575 -5.96 -9.50 -31.05
CA CYS A 575 -7.17 -10.24 -30.68
C CYS A 575 -7.14 -10.71 -29.23
N SER A 576 -8.31 -11.03 -28.68
CA SER A 576 -8.48 -11.60 -27.35
C SER A 576 -9.27 -12.89 -27.40
N TYR A 577 -8.93 -13.81 -26.51
CA TYR A 577 -9.62 -15.09 -26.34
C TYR A 577 -10.31 -15.09 -24.98
N HIS A 578 -11.59 -15.41 -24.95
CA HIS A 578 -12.44 -15.35 -23.77
C HIS A 578 -13.01 -16.73 -23.47
N GLN A 579 -13.18 -17.09 -22.20
CA GLN A 579 -14.04 -18.21 -21.83
C GLN A 579 -15.49 -17.87 -22.15
N LYS A 580 -16.12 -18.68 -22.99
CA LYS A 580 -17.47 -18.46 -23.52
C LYS A 580 -18.52 -18.26 -22.43
N LYS A 581 -18.53 -19.09 -21.39
CA LYS A 581 -19.53 -19.01 -20.32
C LYS A 581 -19.48 -17.69 -19.55
N SER A 582 -18.27 -17.22 -19.22
CA SER A 582 -18.11 -15.89 -18.60
C SER A 582 -18.53 -14.80 -19.58
N TYR A 583 -18.07 -14.90 -20.83
CA TYR A 583 -18.37 -13.90 -21.85
C TYR A 583 -19.87 -13.73 -22.10
N ASP A 584 -20.63 -14.83 -22.17
CA ASP A 584 -22.08 -14.81 -22.38
C ASP A 584 -22.85 -14.22 -21.18
N LEU A 585 -22.29 -14.31 -19.96
CA LEU A 585 -22.94 -13.82 -18.73
C LEU A 585 -22.63 -12.35 -18.42
N MET A 586 -21.40 -11.91 -18.64
CA MET A 586 -20.94 -10.59 -18.20
C MET A 586 -20.24 -9.76 -19.28
N GLY A 587 -20.13 -10.28 -20.51
CA GLY A 587 -19.40 -9.61 -21.61
C GLY A 587 -17.88 -9.60 -21.45
N ASP A 588 -17.38 -10.29 -20.43
CA ASP A 588 -15.96 -10.44 -20.09
C ASP A 588 -15.69 -11.92 -19.75
N GLY A 589 -14.44 -12.32 -19.79
CA GLY A 589 -14.02 -13.71 -19.69
C GLY A 589 -12.61 -13.92 -20.20
N VAL A 590 -11.84 -12.84 -20.38
CA VAL A 590 -10.57 -12.89 -21.10
C VAL A 590 -9.64 -13.90 -20.47
N LEU A 591 -9.12 -14.81 -21.28
CA LEU A 591 -8.06 -15.74 -20.95
C LEU A 591 -6.70 -15.10 -21.26
N PHE A 592 -6.54 -14.59 -22.48
CA PHE A 592 -5.33 -13.89 -22.92
C PHE A 592 -5.60 -13.01 -24.14
N TYR A 593 -4.66 -12.09 -24.40
CA TYR A 593 -4.60 -11.24 -25.57
C TYR A 593 -3.41 -11.64 -26.43
N ILE A 594 -3.50 -11.46 -27.74
CA ILE A 594 -2.35 -11.49 -28.67
C ILE A 594 -2.35 -10.17 -29.42
N GLN A 595 -1.26 -9.42 -29.31
CA GLN A 595 -1.11 -8.08 -29.88
C GLN A 595 0.20 -7.95 -30.65
N THR A 596 0.18 -7.14 -31.69
CA THR A 596 1.35 -6.86 -32.53
C THR A 596 1.87 -5.46 -32.23
N TYR A 597 3.16 -5.35 -31.96
CA TYR A 597 3.84 -4.10 -31.67
C TYR A 597 4.91 -3.83 -32.72
N SER A 598 4.89 -2.63 -33.32
CA SER A 598 5.98 -2.14 -34.18
C SER A 598 7.03 -1.35 -33.40
N ASP A 599 6.71 -0.94 -32.17
CA ASP A 599 7.61 -0.29 -31.22
C ASP A 599 8.05 -1.25 -30.10
N CYS A 600 8.74 -0.73 -29.10
CA CYS A 600 9.24 -1.52 -27.97
C CYS A 600 8.38 -1.37 -26.71
N SER A 601 7.17 -0.80 -26.82
CA SER A 601 6.32 -0.43 -25.67
C SER A 601 5.76 -1.63 -24.91
N TYR A 602 5.68 -2.80 -25.55
CA TYR A 602 5.18 -4.06 -24.96
C TYR A 602 5.92 -4.47 -23.69
N VAL A 603 7.16 -4.01 -23.48
CA VAL A 603 7.91 -4.30 -22.24
C VAL A 603 7.30 -3.68 -20.99
N ASN A 604 6.36 -2.75 -21.16
CA ASN A 604 5.62 -2.12 -20.08
C ASN A 604 4.34 -2.88 -19.69
N LEU A 605 4.02 -3.96 -20.40
CA LEU A 605 2.92 -4.84 -20.02
C LEU A 605 3.26 -5.60 -18.73
N PRO A 606 2.29 -5.81 -17.82
CA PRO A 606 2.54 -6.37 -16.50
C PRO A 606 2.80 -7.89 -16.50
N ASP A 607 2.15 -8.64 -17.39
CA ASP A 607 2.32 -10.08 -17.60
C ASP A 607 2.22 -10.38 -19.09
N TYR A 608 3.38 -10.48 -19.75
CA TYR A 608 3.49 -10.70 -21.19
C TYR A 608 4.56 -11.73 -21.51
N GLU A 609 4.42 -12.34 -22.69
CA GLU A 609 5.40 -13.23 -23.30
C GLU A 609 5.51 -12.89 -24.79
N VAL A 610 6.74 -12.75 -25.29
CA VAL A 610 6.97 -12.61 -26.73
C VAL A 610 6.87 -13.98 -27.37
N TRP A 611 5.88 -14.17 -28.24
CA TRP A 611 5.65 -15.44 -28.93
C TRP A 611 6.35 -15.51 -30.28
N GLY A 612 6.63 -14.38 -30.90
CA GLY A 612 7.46 -14.31 -32.09
C GLY A 612 7.67 -12.87 -32.57
N TYR A 613 8.51 -12.72 -33.59
CA TYR A 613 8.75 -11.43 -34.23
C TYR A 613 9.12 -11.63 -35.70
N ASP A 614 8.86 -10.61 -36.49
CA ASP A 614 9.27 -10.51 -37.89
C ASP A 614 9.69 -9.07 -38.21
N GLY A 615 10.98 -8.86 -38.44
CA GLY A 615 11.56 -7.52 -38.62
C GLY A 615 11.25 -6.58 -37.44
N PRO A 616 10.53 -5.46 -37.65
CA PRO A 616 10.15 -4.52 -36.59
C PRO A 616 8.94 -4.99 -35.75
N TYR A 617 8.17 -5.97 -36.22
CA TYR A 617 6.92 -6.39 -35.59
C TYR A 617 7.16 -7.49 -34.56
N VAL A 618 6.62 -7.31 -33.35
CA VAL A 618 6.71 -8.25 -32.24
C VAL A 618 5.31 -8.69 -31.84
N TYR A 619 5.07 -9.99 -31.81
CA TYR A 619 3.80 -10.61 -31.45
C TYR A 619 3.86 -11.06 -30.00
N VAL A 620 3.01 -10.44 -29.19
CA VAL A 620 3.06 -10.53 -27.73
C VAL A 620 1.75 -11.10 -27.22
N MET A 621 1.85 -12.16 -26.44
CA MET A 621 0.72 -12.64 -25.65
C MET A 621 0.76 -11.99 -24.27
N SER A 622 -0.38 -11.48 -23.79
CA SER A 622 -0.50 -10.93 -22.44
C SER A 622 -1.70 -11.49 -21.70
N ARG A 623 -1.58 -11.62 -20.38
CA ARG A 623 -2.66 -12.12 -19.51
C ARG A 623 -3.39 -10.96 -18.82
N PRO A 624 -4.69 -11.13 -18.52
CA PRO A 624 -5.41 -10.14 -17.72
C PRO A 624 -4.81 -10.06 -16.31
N THR A 625 -4.74 -8.85 -15.76
CA THR A 625 -4.26 -8.60 -14.38
C THR A 625 -5.35 -8.67 -13.32
N ASP A 626 -6.60 -8.51 -13.75
CA ASP A 626 -7.79 -8.56 -12.90
C ASP A 626 -8.53 -9.89 -13.09
N VAL A 627 -9.54 -10.13 -12.25
CA VAL A 627 -10.39 -11.31 -12.42
C VAL A 627 -11.45 -11.02 -13.47
N THR A 628 -11.37 -11.73 -14.59
CA THR A 628 -12.21 -11.55 -15.78
C THR A 628 -13.31 -12.59 -15.92
N PHE A 629 -13.39 -13.59 -15.03
CA PHE A 629 -14.40 -14.65 -15.11
C PHE A 629 -15.54 -14.47 -14.11
N TYR A 630 -16.69 -15.05 -14.41
CA TYR A 630 -17.87 -15.01 -13.55
C TYR A 630 -17.66 -15.82 -12.26
N MET A 631 -17.43 -15.13 -11.15
CA MET A 631 -17.01 -15.75 -9.88
C MET A 631 -18.10 -16.50 -9.12
N GLU A 632 -19.37 -16.22 -9.38
CA GLU A 632 -20.50 -16.73 -8.58
C GLU A 632 -20.78 -18.21 -8.85
N ASP A 633 -20.30 -18.74 -9.98
CA ASP A 633 -20.43 -20.15 -10.35
C ASP A 633 -19.08 -20.88 -10.23
N SER A 634 -19.02 -21.90 -9.36
CA SER A 634 -17.81 -22.68 -9.13
C SER A 634 -17.36 -23.49 -10.34
N ALA A 635 -18.28 -23.98 -11.17
CA ALA A 635 -17.94 -24.77 -12.36
C ALA A 635 -17.36 -23.89 -13.47
N ILE A 636 -17.90 -22.67 -13.65
CA ILE A 636 -17.34 -21.68 -14.58
C ILE A 636 -15.92 -21.30 -14.15
N ARG A 637 -15.71 -21.06 -12.85
CA ARG A 637 -14.38 -20.78 -12.29
C ARG A 637 -13.39 -21.92 -12.50
N GLU A 638 -13.78 -23.17 -12.26
CA GLU A 638 -12.91 -24.33 -12.44
C GLU A 638 -12.51 -24.52 -13.91
N GLU A 639 -13.46 -24.36 -14.84
CA GLU A 639 -13.18 -24.38 -16.28
C GLU A 639 -12.24 -23.24 -16.69
N TYR A 640 -12.46 -22.01 -16.21
CA TYR A 640 -11.59 -20.87 -16.49
C TYR A 640 -10.16 -21.11 -16.00
N ASN A 641 -10.00 -21.59 -14.76
CA ASN A 641 -8.69 -21.87 -14.18
C ASN A 641 -7.96 -22.98 -14.94
N LYS A 642 -8.69 -24.01 -15.39
CA LYS A 642 -8.13 -25.07 -16.25
C LYS A 642 -7.62 -24.48 -17.56
N MET A 643 -8.44 -23.71 -18.28
CA MET A 643 -8.06 -23.06 -19.53
C MET A 643 -6.86 -22.10 -19.35
N GLN A 644 -6.84 -21.32 -18.27
CA GLN A 644 -5.67 -20.48 -17.97
C GLN A 644 -4.37 -21.29 -17.80
N SER A 645 -4.43 -22.42 -17.09
CA SER A 645 -3.26 -23.29 -16.91
C SER A 645 -2.76 -23.94 -18.21
N GLU A 646 -3.64 -24.13 -19.20
CA GLU A 646 -3.34 -24.75 -20.50
C GLU A 646 -2.84 -23.73 -21.54
N THR A 647 -2.98 -22.43 -21.29
CA THR A 647 -2.58 -21.37 -22.23
C THR A 647 -1.10 -21.45 -22.62
N GLY A 648 -0.23 -21.93 -21.72
CA GLY A 648 1.20 -22.12 -22.01
C GLY A 648 1.48 -23.19 -23.09
N GLN A 649 0.56 -24.14 -23.30
CA GLN A 649 0.69 -25.20 -24.32
C GLN A 649 0.28 -24.70 -25.72
N ILE A 650 -0.44 -23.58 -25.79
CA ILE A 650 -0.98 -23.01 -27.03
C ILE A 650 0.10 -22.27 -27.83
N ARG A 651 1.16 -21.81 -27.16
CA ARG A 651 2.30 -21.11 -27.78
C ARG A 651 2.90 -21.90 -28.94
N ASP A 652 3.06 -23.20 -28.78
CA ASP A 652 3.71 -24.04 -29.79
C ASP A 652 2.88 -24.20 -31.07
N ALA A 653 1.58 -23.85 -31.03
CA ALA A 653 0.66 -23.82 -32.17
C ALA A 653 0.55 -22.43 -32.85
N PHE A 654 1.13 -21.38 -32.27
CA PHE A 654 1.11 -20.03 -32.82
C PHE A 654 2.04 -19.88 -34.03
N ARG A 655 1.52 -19.37 -35.15
CA ARG A 655 2.30 -19.17 -36.38
C ARG A 655 2.07 -17.79 -36.96
N ILE A 656 3.16 -17.07 -37.21
CA ILE A 656 3.15 -15.82 -37.99
C ILE A 656 3.15 -16.20 -39.47
N GLN A 657 2.30 -15.56 -40.26
CA GLN A 657 2.18 -15.74 -41.71
C GLN A 657 3.32 -15.02 -42.45
N SER A 658 4.56 -15.40 -42.13
CA SER A 658 5.77 -14.86 -42.74
C SER A 658 6.89 -15.90 -42.72
N ASP A 659 7.60 -16.03 -43.85
CA ASP A 659 8.73 -16.94 -43.99
C ASP A 659 9.97 -16.47 -43.22
N THR A 660 10.04 -15.19 -42.85
CA THR A 660 11.14 -14.60 -42.06
C THR A 660 10.86 -14.54 -40.56
N ALA A 661 9.70 -15.03 -40.13
CA ALA A 661 9.29 -15.04 -38.74
C ALA A 661 10.23 -15.88 -37.85
N LYS A 662 10.49 -15.37 -36.64
CA LYS A 662 11.29 -16.03 -35.62
C LYS A 662 10.50 -16.17 -34.32
N TYR A 663 10.78 -17.24 -33.59
CA TYR A 663 10.04 -17.65 -32.39
C TYR A 663 10.92 -17.76 -31.14
N ASP A 664 12.19 -17.34 -31.24
CA ASP A 664 13.15 -17.21 -30.13
C ASP A 664 13.01 -15.88 -29.37
N GLY A 665 11.92 -15.12 -29.63
CA GLY A 665 11.68 -13.79 -29.07
C GLY A 665 11.72 -13.72 -27.54
N ALA A 666 11.39 -14.81 -26.84
CA ALA A 666 11.44 -14.92 -25.39
C ALA A 666 12.89 -14.88 -24.82
N GLU A 667 13.91 -15.12 -25.66
CA GLU A 667 15.33 -15.04 -25.27
C GLU A 667 15.88 -13.61 -25.37
N PHE A 668 15.12 -12.66 -25.94
CA PHE A 668 15.51 -11.27 -26.10
C PHE A 668 14.83 -10.38 -25.05
N VAL A 669 15.47 -9.26 -24.71
CA VAL A 669 14.82 -8.14 -24.04
C VAL A 669 14.05 -7.30 -25.06
N PHE A 670 14.64 -7.05 -26.23
CA PHE A 670 14.02 -6.28 -27.32
C PHE A 670 14.28 -6.92 -28.68
N PRO A 671 13.50 -7.94 -29.10
CA PRO A 671 13.65 -8.60 -30.40
C PRO A 671 13.79 -7.65 -31.59
N ASN A 672 13.05 -6.54 -31.58
CA ASN A 672 13.02 -5.52 -32.64
C ASN A 672 13.99 -4.35 -32.45
N SER A 673 14.93 -4.38 -31.48
CA SER A 673 15.87 -3.27 -31.20
C SER A 673 16.86 -2.94 -32.33
N SER A 674 17.01 -3.82 -33.32
CA SER A 674 17.76 -3.54 -34.55
C SER A 674 16.94 -2.73 -35.58
N HIS A 675 15.62 -2.66 -35.43
CA HIS A 675 14.70 -2.02 -36.38
C HIS A 675 13.97 -0.81 -35.77
N SER A 676 13.61 -0.88 -34.49
CA SER A 676 12.81 0.14 -33.80
C SER A 676 13.64 0.89 -32.75
N ARG A 677 13.48 2.21 -32.71
CA ARG A 677 14.13 3.06 -31.69
C ARG A 677 13.38 2.93 -30.37
N LEU A 678 14.16 2.72 -29.30
CA LEU A 678 13.66 2.74 -27.93
C LEU A 678 13.29 4.15 -27.51
N GLN A 679 12.28 4.26 -26.66
CA GLN A 679 11.96 5.48 -25.93
C GLN A 679 12.41 5.39 -24.47
N GLU A 680 12.48 6.52 -23.76
CA GLU A 680 12.88 6.53 -22.35
C GLU A 680 11.93 5.67 -21.49
N GLN A 681 10.64 5.64 -21.86
CA GLN A 681 9.58 4.88 -21.22
C GLN A 681 9.83 3.36 -21.26
N ASP A 682 10.37 2.85 -22.37
CA ASP A 682 10.67 1.42 -22.57
C ASP A 682 11.73 0.90 -21.59
N LEU A 683 12.49 1.81 -20.97
CA LEU A 683 13.55 1.48 -20.01
C LEU A 683 13.10 1.59 -18.55
N TRP A 684 11.93 2.18 -18.26
CA TRP A 684 11.49 2.46 -16.89
C TRP A 684 11.21 1.21 -16.05
N ASN A 685 10.68 0.17 -16.68
CA ASN A 685 10.34 -1.08 -16.03
C ASN A 685 11.46 -2.13 -16.08
N LEU A 686 12.56 -1.84 -16.78
CA LEU A 686 13.73 -2.71 -16.84
C LEU A 686 14.66 -2.46 -15.65
N SER A 687 15.08 -3.53 -14.98
CA SER A 687 16.16 -3.46 -13.99
C SER A 687 17.49 -3.06 -14.64
N ALA A 688 18.45 -2.55 -13.85
CA ALA A 688 19.79 -2.25 -14.35
C ALA A 688 20.47 -3.47 -15.01
N GLY A 689 20.18 -4.68 -14.50
CA GLY A 689 20.62 -5.93 -15.13
C GLY A 689 19.98 -6.16 -16.50
N GLN A 690 18.66 -5.97 -16.63
CA GLN A 690 17.97 -6.10 -17.92
C GLN A 690 18.41 -5.03 -18.92
N GLN A 691 18.63 -3.79 -18.49
CA GLN A 691 19.21 -2.74 -19.36
C GLN A 691 20.64 -3.10 -19.79
N ARG A 692 21.45 -3.71 -18.90
CA ARG A 692 22.79 -4.21 -19.24
C ARG A 692 22.69 -5.32 -20.28
N ILE A 693 21.75 -6.25 -20.14
CA ILE A 693 21.50 -7.29 -21.14
C ILE A 693 21.03 -6.67 -22.46
N ALA A 694 20.00 -5.82 -22.47
CA ALA A 694 19.47 -5.16 -23.66
C ALA A 694 20.54 -4.40 -24.47
N LYS A 695 21.43 -3.68 -23.78
CA LYS A 695 22.57 -3.01 -24.43
C LYS A 695 23.54 -4.01 -25.06
N ASN A 696 23.86 -5.08 -24.34
CA ASN A 696 24.80 -6.10 -24.81
C ASN A 696 24.18 -7.06 -25.83
N GLU A 697 22.87 -7.18 -25.88
CA GLU A 697 22.11 -7.93 -26.88
C GLU A 697 22.36 -7.36 -28.27
N ILE A 698 22.36 -6.02 -28.40
CA ILE A 698 22.69 -5.35 -29.65
C ILE A 698 24.10 -5.72 -30.13
N TYR A 699 25.09 -5.70 -29.23
CA TYR A 699 26.44 -6.16 -29.58
C TYR A 699 26.52 -7.66 -29.90
N ALA A 700 25.75 -8.47 -29.17
CA ALA A 700 25.72 -9.93 -29.33
C ALA A 700 25.15 -10.35 -30.69
N ARG A 701 24.16 -9.62 -31.23
CA ARG A 701 23.59 -9.85 -32.58
C ARG A 701 24.64 -9.78 -33.69
N HIS A 702 25.70 -9.01 -33.47
CA HIS A 702 26.83 -8.85 -34.38
C HIS A 702 28.02 -9.75 -34.03
N GLY A 703 27.82 -10.77 -33.19
CA GLY A 703 28.82 -11.79 -32.87
C GLY A 703 29.91 -11.36 -31.90
N ARG A 704 29.75 -10.22 -31.20
CA ARG A 704 30.72 -9.75 -30.20
C ARG A 704 30.78 -10.69 -28.99
N ARG A 705 31.97 -11.18 -28.67
CA ARG A 705 32.25 -11.94 -27.44
C ARG A 705 32.29 -11.03 -26.21
N PHE A 706 32.09 -11.63 -25.03
CA PHE A 706 32.10 -10.93 -23.75
C PHE A 706 33.18 -11.49 -22.82
N ALA A 707 34.02 -10.59 -22.27
CA ALA A 707 34.99 -10.92 -21.24
C ALA A 707 34.34 -11.09 -19.85
N ASP A 708 33.25 -10.36 -19.61
CA ASP A 708 32.47 -10.46 -18.38
C ASP A 708 31.80 -11.84 -18.26
N GLN A 709 31.98 -12.49 -17.11
CA GLN A 709 31.55 -13.87 -16.90
C GLN A 709 30.02 -14.02 -16.89
N GLU A 710 29.28 -13.01 -16.43
CA GLU A 710 27.82 -13.04 -16.38
C GLU A 710 27.23 -12.88 -17.79
N LEU A 711 27.72 -11.90 -18.57
CA LEU A 711 27.30 -11.70 -19.96
C LEU A 711 27.66 -12.89 -20.84
N LYS A 712 28.86 -13.45 -20.66
CA LYS A 712 29.28 -14.67 -21.38
C LYS A 712 28.37 -15.84 -21.04
N ARG A 713 28.05 -16.06 -19.75
CA ARG A 713 27.14 -17.14 -19.35
C ARG A 713 25.74 -16.94 -19.90
N TYR A 714 25.24 -15.70 -19.91
CA TYR A 714 23.91 -15.37 -20.41
C TYR A 714 23.80 -15.62 -21.92
N PHE A 715 24.63 -14.95 -22.74
CA PHE A 715 24.51 -15.06 -24.19
C PHE A 715 24.87 -16.45 -24.73
N ASN A 716 25.78 -17.19 -24.08
CA ASN A 716 26.07 -18.58 -24.48
C ASN A 716 24.89 -19.55 -24.26
N GLN A 717 23.83 -19.13 -23.55
CA GLN A 717 22.60 -19.90 -23.41
C GLN A 717 21.53 -19.51 -24.44
N CYS A 718 21.72 -18.38 -25.14
CA CYS A 718 20.82 -17.93 -26.19
C CYS A 718 21.07 -18.72 -27.48
N SER A 719 20.02 -19.30 -28.05
CA SER A 719 20.07 -20.14 -29.25
C SER A 719 20.47 -19.36 -30.51
N TRP A 720 20.20 -18.06 -30.54
CA TRP A 720 20.51 -17.16 -31.65
C TRP A 720 21.92 -16.56 -31.62
N TYR A 721 22.67 -16.70 -30.52
CA TYR A 721 23.93 -16.00 -30.35
C TYR A 721 25.13 -16.80 -30.83
N GLU A 722 25.90 -16.21 -31.75
CA GLU A 722 27.15 -16.78 -32.27
C GLU A 722 28.35 -15.86 -32.00
N GLY A 723 29.05 -16.08 -30.88
CA GLY A 723 30.23 -15.27 -30.51
C GLY A 723 31.47 -15.56 -31.36
N THR A 724 31.69 -14.78 -32.42
CA THR A 724 32.80 -14.94 -33.38
C THR A 724 33.88 -13.85 -33.26
N ILE A 725 33.52 -12.63 -32.85
CA ILE A 725 34.39 -11.45 -32.83
C ILE A 725 34.91 -11.20 -31.40
N ALA A 726 36.22 -10.99 -31.22
CA ALA A 726 36.77 -10.65 -29.91
C ALA A 726 36.32 -9.24 -29.46
N PRO A 727 36.21 -8.97 -28.14
CA PRO A 727 35.79 -7.65 -27.65
C PRO A 727 36.60 -6.47 -28.21
N GLU A 728 37.89 -6.70 -28.46
CA GLU A 728 38.87 -5.72 -28.94
C GLU A 728 38.78 -5.47 -30.46
N ASP A 729 38.26 -6.45 -31.20
CA ASP A 729 38.14 -6.42 -32.67
C ASP A 729 36.76 -5.92 -33.15
N PHE A 730 35.86 -5.59 -32.21
CA PHE A 730 34.52 -5.10 -32.54
C PHE A 730 34.54 -3.60 -32.82
N GLU A 731 34.12 -3.21 -34.02
CA GLU A 731 34.05 -1.81 -34.45
C GLU A 731 32.63 -1.26 -34.41
N GLU A 732 32.47 0.02 -34.03
CA GLU A 732 31.16 0.66 -33.88
C GLU A 732 30.41 0.89 -35.22
N ASN A 733 31.14 0.81 -36.34
CA ASN A 733 30.58 0.85 -37.69
C ASN A 733 29.80 -0.43 -38.06
N MET A 734 29.94 -1.51 -37.28
CA MET A 734 29.19 -2.76 -37.45
C MET A 734 27.72 -2.61 -37.00
N LEU A 735 27.44 -1.61 -36.16
CA LEU A 735 26.10 -1.29 -35.70
C LEU A 735 25.36 -0.44 -36.72
N ASN A 736 24.03 -0.54 -36.78
CA ASN A 736 23.21 0.39 -37.55
C ASN A 736 22.88 1.67 -36.74
N GLU A 737 22.23 2.65 -37.39
CA GLU A 737 21.89 3.93 -36.73
C GLU A 737 20.92 3.77 -35.55
N THR A 738 19.92 2.91 -35.69
CA THR A 738 18.95 2.61 -34.63
C THR A 738 19.62 1.95 -33.43
N GLU A 739 20.52 1.00 -33.67
CA GLU A 739 21.30 0.30 -32.65
C GLU A 739 22.21 1.25 -31.86
N ARG A 740 22.94 2.14 -32.55
CA ARG A 740 23.75 3.18 -31.89
C ARG A 740 22.89 4.11 -31.03
N PHE A 741 21.74 4.55 -31.56
CA PHE A 741 20.79 5.37 -30.81
C PHE A 741 20.30 4.65 -29.55
N ASN A 742 19.88 3.40 -29.67
CA ASN A 742 19.37 2.58 -28.58
C ASN A 742 20.45 2.34 -27.51
N ILE A 743 21.69 2.03 -27.90
CA ILE A 743 22.82 1.89 -26.98
C ILE A 743 23.05 3.19 -26.22
N SER A 744 23.08 4.34 -26.91
CA SER A 744 23.28 5.64 -26.28
C SER A 744 22.17 5.97 -25.28
N LEU A 745 20.91 5.67 -25.63
CA LEU A 745 19.77 5.90 -24.74
C LEU A 745 19.86 5.03 -23.48
N ILE A 746 20.15 3.74 -23.65
CA ILE A 746 20.31 2.81 -22.52
C ILE A 746 21.47 3.24 -21.62
N GLN A 747 22.61 3.66 -22.19
CA GLN A 747 23.76 4.15 -21.42
C GLN A 747 23.42 5.42 -20.62
N LYS A 748 22.73 6.39 -21.23
CA LYS A 748 22.26 7.60 -20.55
C LYS A 748 21.36 7.25 -19.36
N GLN A 749 20.44 6.30 -19.55
CA GLN A 749 19.56 5.86 -18.47
C GLN A 749 20.31 5.12 -17.36
N GLN A 750 21.30 4.29 -17.70
CA GLN A 750 22.17 3.63 -16.71
C GLN A 750 22.93 4.63 -15.84
N GLN A 751 23.44 5.72 -16.44
CA GLN A 751 24.12 6.78 -15.70
C GLN A 751 23.19 7.55 -14.74
N ASN A 752 21.92 7.73 -15.12
CA ASN A 752 20.93 8.39 -14.25
C ASN A 752 20.54 7.52 -13.03
N MET A 753 20.79 6.22 -13.08
CA MET A 753 20.47 5.27 -12.00
C MET A 753 21.60 5.07 -10.99
N GLU A 754 22.84 5.45 -11.33
CA GLU A 754 24.03 5.44 -10.46
C GLU A 754 24.11 6.69 -9.57
#